data_AF-A0AAD3SKD2-F1
#
_entry.id   AF-A0AAD3SKD2-F1
#
_cell.length_a   1.000
_cell.length_b   1.000
_cell.length_c   1.000
_cell.angle_alpha   90.00
_cell.angle_beta   90.00
_cell.angle_gamma   90.00
#
_symmetry.space_group_name_H-M   'P 1'
#
loop_
_entity.id
_entity.type
_entity.pdbx_description
1 polymer ?
#
loop_
_entity_poly.entity_id
_entity_poly.type
_entity_poly.pdbx_seq_one_letter_code
_entity_poly.pdbx_strand_id
1 'polypeptide(L)'
;MPLPPLPCSLHLQSHTFIITHLPCEQQPKPPKATTSHCSAFIPAPLLSSFSLTFVSILSSSAYSSPFDALYASKKESCNSNDNNGVSITMAMDDSNPPDIDEDLHSRQLAVYGRDTMRRLFASNVLISGMQGLGVEIAKNLVLAGVKSVTLHDEGTVELWDLSSNFVFSQSDVGKNRALACVQELQELNNAVLVSTLTTKLTKEQLSDFQAVVFTDITLEKAIEFNDYCHSHQPPIAFIKAEVRGLFGSVFCDFGPEFTVIDVDGEEPHTGIIASISNDNPSLVSCVDDERLEFQDGDLVVFSEVHGMTELNDGHPRKIKNARSYTFTLEEDTTNYGVYQKGGIVTQVKQPKVLNFKPLKEALSDPGDFLLSDFSKFDRSPFLHLAFQALDKFLCEVGRYPVAGIEEDAQKLISIASRMNDDLTAGRLEDINPKLLRCFAFGARAVLNPMAAMFGGIVGQEVVKACSGKFCPLFQFFYFDSVESLPSEQLDPNDFAPLNSRYDAQISVFGCKLQKKLEDAKVLVVGSGALGCEFLKNLALMGVSCGGQGKLTITDDDVIEKSNLSRQFLFRDWNIGQAKSTVAAASAASINPQLCIEALQNRVGPETENVFDDTFWENLTVVINALDNVNARLYVDQRCLYFQKPLLESGTLGAKCNTQMIIPHLSENYGASRDPPEKQAPMCTVHSFPHNIDHCLTWARSEFEGLLEKIPTEVNAYLSNPGEYTSSMRKAGDAQARDTLERVLECLGRERCETFQDCVTWARLKFEDYFANRVKQLIYTFPEDAATSTGAPFWSAPKRFPHPLQFLSSDPSNLHFIMAASILRAEIFGIPVPDWAKHPRKLAKAVDEFVVPEFHPKTDAKIVTDEKATSLSSSSIDDAAVIDELVAKLRQCLGMMPPNFRMKPIQFEKDDDTNYHMDLIAALANMRARNYGIPEVEKLKAKFIAGRIIPAIATSTAMATGLVCLELYKVLDGIHKVEDYRNTFANLALPLFSMAEPVPPKVFKHRDMSWTVWDRWVLKGNPTLRELVQWLKDKGLNAYSISCGSCLLFNSMFPRHRERMDKKVVDLAREVAKLEIPPYRRHLDVVVACEDDEDNDIDIPLVPNTANSVQRGRSKFFPRAAFNLLRFDKVRKKDICGEILVVLMLKQLGVLKGAIISLPLHLTSVYGVQHSHFPFSAPRLRTIAATLQISLSPDLTSIYDIQYSYLPFSTPHLRTIAAATQISLSLVDWLLQRSSL
;
A
#
# COMPACT_ATOMS: atom_id res chain seq x y z
N MET A 1 64.14 -17.13 -1.46
CA MET A 1 65.29 -18.05 -1.49
C MET A 1 65.12 -19.08 -0.39
N PRO A 2 65.65 -20.32 -0.50
CA PRO A 2 66.09 -21.04 -1.71
C PRO A 2 65.30 -22.36 -1.92
N LEU A 3 65.29 -23.04 -3.07
CA LEU A 3 65.61 -22.73 -4.49
C LEU A 3 64.87 -23.80 -5.37
N PRO A 4 64.56 -23.53 -6.65
CA PRO A 4 64.05 -24.52 -7.62
C PRO A 4 65.22 -25.10 -8.47
N PRO A 5 65.02 -26.05 -9.43
CA PRO A 5 64.49 -25.68 -10.76
C PRO A 5 63.74 -26.76 -11.59
N LEU A 6 63.12 -26.28 -12.68
CA LEU A 6 62.96 -26.87 -14.03
C LEU A 6 64.29 -27.48 -14.60
N PRO A 7 64.38 -28.17 -15.78
CA PRO A 7 63.69 -27.82 -17.04
C PRO A 7 63.43 -28.92 -18.11
N CYS A 8 62.91 -28.48 -19.27
CA CYS A 8 63.25 -28.78 -20.68
C CYS A 8 63.78 -30.18 -21.17
N SER A 9 63.65 -30.57 -22.45
CA SER A 9 62.79 -30.15 -23.59
C SER A 9 63.19 -30.93 -24.88
N LEU A 10 62.25 -31.14 -25.82
CA LEU A 10 62.51 -31.40 -27.27
C LEU A 10 63.24 -32.76 -27.58
N HIS A 11 63.33 -33.28 -28.83
CA HIS A 11 62.95 -32.78 -30.15
C HIS A 11 62.59 -33.92 -31.16
N LEU A 12 61.66 -33.64 -32.08
CA LEU A 12 61.61 -33.99 -33.53
C LEU A 12 62.31 -35.26 -34.09
N GLN A 13 61.63 -35.95 -35.03
CA GLN A 13 61.93 -35.76 -36.47
C GLN A 13 60.88 -36.33 -37.44
N SER A 14 60.99 -35.91 -38.71
CA SER A 14 60.11 -36.19 -39.87
C SER A 14 58.76 -35.44 -39.84
N HIS A 15 58.11 -35.11 -40.98
CA HIS A 15 58.55 -35.24 -42.38
C HIS A 15 58.07 -34.05 -43.27
N THR A 16 57.56 -34.33 -44.48
CA THR A 16 57.22 -33.39 -45.57
C THR A 16 56.02 -33.94 -46.37
N PHE A 17 55.32 -33.22 -47.26
CA PHE A 17 55.38 -31.80 -47.73
C PHE A 17 54.00 -31.12 -47.43
N ILE A 18 53.51 -29.99 -47.98
CA ILE A 18 53.87 -28.97 -49.01
C ILE A 18 53.02 -27.71 -48.62
N ILE A 19 53.12 -26.44 -49.05
CA ILE A 19 54.10 -25.40 -49.52
C ILE A 19 53.15 -24.23 -49.95
N THR A 20 53.25 -22.92 -49.67
CA THR A 20 54.18 -21.95 -49.00
C THR A 20 53.41 -20.59 -48.89
N HIS A 21 53.74 -19.54 -48.11
CA HIS A 21 54.82 -19.24 -47.16
C HIS A 21 54.49 -17.99 -46.29
N LEU A 22 55.04 -17.93 -45.06
CA LEU A 22 55.66 -16.77 -44.39
C LEU A 22 54.77 -15.60 -43.81
N PRO A 23 55.27 -14.83 -42.81
CA PRO A 23 54.51 -14.64 -41.56
C PRO A 23 54.63 -13.23 -40.92
N CYS A 24 54.62 -13.21 -39.57
CA CYS A 24 55.22 -12.25 -38.63
C CYS A 24 54.36 -11.16 -37.95
N GLU A 25 54.58 -11.08 -36.64
CA GLU A 25 54.79 -9.89 -35.77
C GLU A 25 53.71 -8.81 -35.52
N GLN A 26 53.68 -8.42 -34.23
CA GLN A 26 53.72 -7.07 -33.62
C GLN A 26 53.02 -5.86 -34.27
N GLN A 27 52.60 -4.92 -33.41
CA GLN A 27 52.30 -3.53 -33.79
C GLN A 27 53.52 -2.90 -34.48
N PRO A 28 53.33 -1.97 -35.45
CA PRO A 28 53.37 -0.56 -35.06
C PRO A 28 52.49 0.42 -35.88
N LYS A 29 52.49 1.68 -35.41
CA LYS A 29 52.03 2.92 -36.09
C LYS A 29 53.09 3.41 -37.14
N PRO A 30 53.01 4.64 -37.74
CA PRO A 30 51.80 5.43 -38.08
C PRO A 30 51.50 5.95 -39.53
N PRO A 31 52.43 6.27 -40.46
CA PRO A 31 52.54 7.70 -40.81
C PRO A 31 52.34 8.15 -42.28
N LYS A 32 51.29 8.98 -42.47
CA LYS A 32 51.23 10.22 -43.31
C LYS A 32 51.22 10.16 -44.87
N ALA A 33 50.58 11.21 -45.42
CA ALA A 33 50.80 11.87 -46.73
C ALA A 33 50.23 11.15 -47.99
N THR A 34 49.64 11.83 -48.99
CA THR A 34 49.26 13.27 -49.15
C THR A 34 48.24 13.44 -50.30
N THR A 35 47.49 14.57 -50.32
CA THR A 35 46.84 15.22 -51.50
C THR A 35 45.73 14.46 -52.26
N SER A 36 44.71 15.07 -52.91
CA SER A 36 44.39 16.49 -53.19
C SER A 36 42.92 16.70 -53.64
N HIS A 37 42.36 17.91 -53.37
CA HIS A 37 41.26 18.62 -54.06
C HIS A 37 39.86 17.95 -54.23
N CYS A 38 38.78 18.45 -53.58
CA CYS A 38 37.94 19.66 -53.84
C CYS A 38 36.80 19.40 -54.87
N SER A 39 35.54 19.81 -54.69
CA SER A 39 34.75 20.48 -53.61
C SER A 39 33.27 20.00 -53.71
N ALA A 40 32.22 20.40 -52.98
CA ALA A 40 31.85 21.50 -52.05
C ALA A 40 31.03 20.93 -50.85
N PHE A 41 30.69 21.57 -49.72
CA PHE A 41 30.41 22.96 -49.26
C PHE A 41 28.97 23.47 -49.52
N ILE A 42 28.19 24.00 -48.55
CA ILE A 42 28.46 24.59 -47.19
C ILE A 42 27.38 24.10 -46.14
N PRO A 43 27.37 24.46 -44.82
CA PRO A 43 27.99 23.74 -43.69
C PRO A 43 27.06 23.25 -42.54
N ALA A 44 27.67 22.61 -41.52
CA ALA A 44 27.20 22.51 -40.11
C ALA A 44 27.98 23.57 -39.25
N PRO A 45 28.84 23.32 -38.22
CA PRO A 45 29.12 22.18 -37.29
C PRO A 45 28.74 22.58 -35.81
N LEU A 46 29.31 22.23 -34.62
CA LEU A 46 30.63 21.79 -34.12
C LEU A 46 30.57 20.63 -33.06
N LEU A 47 31.33 20.70 -31.95
CA LEU A 47 32.22 19.61 -31.44
C LEU A 47 32.54 19.73 -29.92
N SER A 48 32.83 18.68 -29.11
CA SER A 48 33.96 17.70 -29.08
C SER A 48 35.35 18.32 -28.71
N SER A 49 36.34 17.70 -28.02
CA SER A 49 36.60 16.28 -27.59
C SER A 49 37.95 16.07 -26.82
N PHE A 50 38.02 15.19 -25.79
CA PHE A 50 39.13 14.25 -25.39
C PHE A 50 40.58 14.80 -25.01
N SER A 51 41.55 14.16 -24.29
CA SER A 51 41.71 12.86 -23.53
C SER A 51 42.93 12.76 -22.56
N LEU A 52 42.81 11.94 -21.49
CA LEU A 52 43.76 10.99 -20.79
C LEU A 52 45.18 11.28 -20.17
N THR A 53 45.34 10.79 -18.90
CA THR A 53 46.50 10.12 -18.20
C THR A 53 47.81 10.81 -17.75
N PHE A 54 48.17 10.64 -16.46
CA PHE A 54 49.45 10.02 -16.00
C PHE A 54 49.37 9.48 -14.53
N VAL A 55 50.46 8.88 -14.01
CA VAL A 55 50.58 8.14 -12.73
C VAL A 55 51.39 8.90 -11.64
N SER A 56 51.21 8.53 -10.37
CA SER A 56 51.73 9.15 -9.12
C SER A 56 53.23 8.95 -8.80
N ILE A 57 53.80 9.80 -7.93
CA ILE A 57 54.65 9.43 -6.75
C ILE A 57 55.07 10.65 -5.86
N LEU A 58 54.96 10.50 -4.53
CA LEU A 58 55.64 11.18 -3.38
C LEU A 58 56.05 12.68 -3.42
N SER A 59 55.55 13.51 -2.47
CA SER A 59 56.28 13.86 -1.20
C SER A 59 55.89 15.22 -0.51
N SER A 60 55.89 15.20 0.83
CA SER A 60 56.17 16.29 1.81
C SER A 60 55.55 17.72 1.71
N SER A 61 54.61 17.98 2.65
CA SER A 61 54.53 19.15 3.58
C SER A 61 54.76 20.62 3.11
N ALA A 62 53.83 21.53 3.45
CA ALA A 62 53.97 22.42 4.62
C ALA A 62 52.82 23.47 4.81
N TYR A 63 52.34 23.58 6.06
CA TYR A 63 51.86 24.77 6.81
C TYR A 63 50.96 25.90 6.23
N SER A 64 50.02 26.27 7.11
CA SER A 64 49.53 27.62 7.47
C SER A 64 48.39 28.31 6.70
N SER A 65 47.52 28.94 7.50
CA SER A 65 46.47 29.92 7.18
C SER A 65 47.09 31.35 7.16
N PRO A 66 46.37 32.51 7.07
CA PRO A 66 44.94 32.78 7.30
C PRO A 66 44.23 33.58 6.17
N PHE A 67 42.95 33.94 6.36
CA PHE A 67 42.53 35.35 6.38
C PHE A 67 41.08 35.53 6.88
N ASP A 68 40.91 36.12 8.06
CA ASP A 68 39.70 36.85 8.44
C ASP A 68 39.80 38.28 7.89
N ALA A 69 38.75 38.81 7.24
CA ALA A 69 38.34 40.23 7.31
C ALA A 69 37.20 40.57 6.32
N LEU A 70 35.95 40.57 6.78
CA LEU A 70 35.00 41.69 6.59
C LEU A 70 33.70 41.45 7.37
N TYR A 71 33.52 42.07 8.55
CA TYR A 71 32.23 42.59 9.05
C TYR A 71 32.44 43.35 10.38
N ALA A 72 32.13 44.64 10.39
CA ALA A 72 32.13 45.50 11.59
C ALA A 72 31.24 46.74 11.32
N SER A 73 30.83 47.45 12.39
CA SER A 73 29.69 48.41 12.45
C SER A 73 28.32 47.71 12.43
N LYS A 74 27.41 47.90 13.40
CA LYS A 74 27.30 48.92 14.48
C LYS A 74 26.67 48.33 15.76
N LYS A 75 26.61 49.11 16.86
CA LYS A 75 26.15 48.67 18.19
C LYS A 75 25.34 49.77 18.90
N GLU A 76 24.70 49.42 20.03
CA GLU A 76 23.95 50.25 21.00
C GLU A 76 22.51 50.63 20.57
N SER A 77 21.52 50.76 21.48
CA SER A 77 21.56 50.90 22.96
C SER A 77 20.53 50.03 23.72
N CYS A 78 20.59 50.00 25.06
CA CYS A 78 19.80 49.12 25.96
C CYS A 78 18.60 49.81 26.66
N ASN A 79 17.66 49.03 27.23
CA ASN A 79 17.16 49.19 28.63
C ASN A 79 16.13 48.13 29.10
N SER A 80 16.29 47.68 30.37
CA SER A 80 15.29 47.28 31.41
C SER A 80 13.78 47.16 31.09
N ASN A 81 12.96 46.23 31.64
CA ASN A 81 13.05 45.50 32.93
C ASN A 81 12.11 44.25 33.06
N ASP A 82 12.49 43.32 33.94
CA ASP A 82 11.70 42.44 34.85
C ASP A 82 10.58 41.42 34.45
N ASN A 83 10.72 40.23 35.08
CA ASN A 83 9.71 39.29 35.64
C ASN A 83 9.02 38.19 34.81
N ASN A 84 9.67 37.01 34.84
CA ASN A 84 9.15 35.69 35.27
C ASN A 84 7.81 35.15 34.71
N GLY A 85 7.95 34.24 33.75
CA GLY A 85 7.08 33.06 33.58
C GLY A 85 7.91 31.90 33.02
N VAL A 86 8.09 30.81 33.78
CA VAL A 86 9.00 29.72 33.37
C VAL A 86 8.30 28.79 32.37
N SER A 87 8.62 28.97 31.09
CA SER A 87 8.36 28.00 30.02
C SER A 87 9.65 27.28 29.67
N ILE A 88 9.64 25.94 29.67
CA ILE A 88 10.82 25.13 29.32
C ILE A 88 10.89 25.00 27.80
N THR A 89 11.37 26.06 27.15
CA THR A 89 11.80 26.02 25.75
C THR A 89 13.26 25.57 25.70
N MET A 90 13.51 24.37 25.17
CA MET A 90 14.84 23.97 24.72
C MET A 90 15.30 24.97 23.66
N ALA A 91 16.49 25.55 23.82
CA ALA A 91 17.01 26.51 22.86
C ALA A 91 17.30 25.82 21.52
N MET A 92 16.61 26.24 20.46
CA MET A 92 17.05 25.98 19.09
C MET A 92 18.05 27.05 18.65
N ASP A 93 19.02 26.65 17.83
CA ASP A 93 20.00 27.57 17.25
C ASP A 93 19.31 28.46 16.20
N ASP A 94 19.59 29.75 16.19
CA ASP A 94 18.76 30.80 15.53
C ASP A 94 19.05 30.92 14.01
N SER A 95 19.46 29.81 13.40
CA SER A 95 19.56 29.62 11.95
C SER A 95 18.25 29.04 11.44
N ASN A 96 17.64 29.66 10.40
CA ASN A 96 16.49 29.09 9.71
C ASN A 96 16.75 27.60 9.40
N PRO A 97 15.87 26.68 9.81
CA PRO A 97 16.02 25.27 9.47
C PRO A 97 15.98 25.11 7.94
N PRO A 98 16.71 24.14 7.37
CA PRO A 98 16.63 23.87 5.93
C PRO A 98 15.18 23.54 5.55
N ASP A 99 14.64 24.27 4.57
CA ASP A 99 13.29 24.01 4.07
C ASP A 99 13.19 22.57 3.54
N ILE A 100 12.06 21.92 3.83
CA ILE A 100 11.81 20.54 3.41
C ILE A 100 11.62 20.53 1.90
N ASP A 101 12.36 19.67 1.20
CA ASP A 101 12.10 19.38 -0.21
C ASP A 101 10.77 18.59 -0.32
N GLU A 102 9.66 19.33 -0.44
CA GLU A 102 8.31 18.77 -0.49
C GLU A 102 8.06 17.95 -1.76
N ASP A 103 8.86 18.09 -2.83
CA ASP A 103 8.77 17.22 -4.02
C ASP A 103 9.38 15.84 -3.73
N LEU A 104 10.62 15.81 -3.24
CA LEU A 104 11.36 14.58 -2.93
C LEU A 104 10.66 13.79 -1.83
N HIS A 105 10.31 14.45 -0.74
CA HIS A 105 9.73 13.82 0.44
C HIS A 105 8.20 13.75 0.43
N SER A 106 7.53 14.25 -0.61
CA SER A 106 6.05 14.31 -0.76
C SER A 106 5.27 13.16 -0.09
N ARG A 107 5.59 11.89 -0.44
CA ARG A 107 4.84 10.71 0.03
C ARG A 107 5.19 10.28 1.46
N GLN A 108 6.40 10.62 1.93
CA GLN A 108 6.85 10.41 3.30
C GLN A 108 6.29 11.50 4.23
N LEU A 109 6.20 12.73 3.73
CA LEU A 109 5.63 13.89 4.42
C LEU A 109 4.14 13.69 4.74
N ALA A 110 3.42 12.98 3.86
CA ALA A 110 2.04 12.52 4.08
C ALA A 110 1.88 11.42 5.15
N VAL A 111 2.98 10.86 5.70
CA VAL A 111 2.97 9.84 6.76
C VAL A 111 3.52 10.39 8.08
N TYR A 112 4.61 11.17 7.98
CA TYR A 112 5.35 11.67 9.14
C TYR A 112 4.86 13.07 9.57
N GLY A 113 4.49 13.94 8.62
CA GLY A 113 4.22 15.36 8.88
C GLY A 113 5.48 16.21 9.04
N ARG A 114 5.35 17.53 8.84
CA ARG A 114 6.51 18.46 8.79
C ARG A 114 7.37 18.45 10.05
N ASP A 115 6.77 18.34 11.23
CA ASP A 115 7.50 18.43 12.50
C ASP A 115 8.29 17.16 12.84
N THR A 116 7.80 15.99 12.45
CA THR A 116 8.59 14.74 12.49
C THR A 116 9.77 14.83 11.52
N MET A 117 9.55 15.31 10.29
CA MET A 117 10.62 15.49 9.30
C MET A 117 11.71 16.43 9.82
N ARG A 118 11.35 17.59 10.39
CA ARG A 118 12.29 18.55 11.01
C ARG A 118 13.16 17.92 12.10
N ARG A 119 12.59 17.02 12.92
CA ARG A 119 13.33 16.30 13.98
C ARG A 119 14.30 15.28 13.40
N LEU A 120 13.90 14.53 12.37
CA LEU A 120 14.79 13.61 11.65
C LEU A 120 15.96 14.37 11.00
N PHE A 121 15.67 15.49 10.33
CA PHE A 121 16.65 16.35 9.65
C PHE A 121 17.67 16.99 10.62
N ALA A 122 17.41 16.94 11.93
CA ALA A 122 18.32 17.38 12.99
C ALA A 122 19.11 16.22 13.66
N SER A 123 18.71 14.96 13.43
CA SER A 123 19.18 13.78 14.17
C SER A 123 20.37 13.05 13.52
N ASN A 124 21.43 12.85 14.29
CA ASN A 124 22.56 11.98 13.97
C ASN A 124 22.26 10.53 14.41
N VAL A 125 22.56 9.55 13.56
CA VAL A 125 22.38 8.11 13.87
C VAL A 125 23.67 7.32 13.66
N LEU A 126 23.99 6.40 14.57
CA LEU A 126 25.07 5.42 14.43
C LEU A 126 24.50 4.03 14.12
N ILE A 127 25.10 3.31 13.17
CA ILE A 127 24.78 1.90 12.87
C ILE A 127 26.05 1.08 12.98
N SER A 128 26.07 0.06 13.85
CA SER A 128 27.20 -0.84 14.07
C SER A 128 26.93 -2.24 13.53
N GLY A 129 27.89 -2.78 12.77
CA GLY A 129 27.74 -3.95 11.91
C GLY A 129 27.15 -3.55 10.55
N MET A 130 27.89 -3.79 9.48
CA MET A 130 27.52 -3.44 8.09
C MET A 130 27.39 -4.68 7.19
N GLN A 131 26.95 -5.79 7.78
CA GLN A 131 26.35 -6.92 7.07
C GLN A 131 24.97 -6.51 6.48
N GLY A 132 24.25 -7.45 5.85
CA GLY A 132 22.97 -7.17 5.16
C GLY A 132 21.93 -6.40 5.98
N LEU A 133 21.78 -6.69 7.28
CA LEU A 133 20.85 -5.98 8.15
C LEU A 133 21.26 -4.49 8.35
N GLY A 134 22.54 -4.22 8.58
CA GLY A 134 23.04 -2.86 8.82
C GLY A 134 22.91 -1.95 7.60
N VAL A 135 23.24 -2.46 6.40
CA VAL A 135 23.09 -1.68 5.15
C VAL A 135 21.62 -1.40 4.80
N GLU A 136 20.70 -2.32 5.13
CA GLU A 136 19.26 -2.11 4.92
C GLU A 136 18.71 -1.00 5.83
N ILE A 137 19.11 -1.00 7.11
CA ILE A 137 18.77 0.06 8.08
C ILE A 137 19.34 1.40 7.60
N ALA A 138 20.60 1.42 7.18
CA ALA A 138 21.26 2.62 6.67
C ALA A 138 20.51 3.19 5.44
N LYS A 139 20.19 2.34 4.47
CA LYS A 139 19.39 2.69 3.28
C LYS A 139 18.04 3.30 3.65
N ASN A 140 17.30 2.68 4.57
CA ASN A 140 16.00 3.22 5.02
C ASN A 140 16.14 4.60 5.70
N LEU A 141 17.21 4.84 6.47
CA LEU A 141 17.42 6.11 7.19
C LEU A 141 17.97 7.24 6.31
N VAL A 142 18.83 6.94 5.34
CA VAL A 142 19.30 7.91 4.35
C VAL A 142 18.13 8.36 3.46
N LEU A 143 17.28 7.43 3.02
CA LEU A 143 16.06 7.75 2.28
C LEU A 143 15.06 8.57 3.13
N ALA A 144 14.97 8.28 4.44
CA ALA A 144 14.14 9.05 5.36
C ALA A 144 14.68 10.47 5.65
N GLY A 145 15.94 10.76 5.32
CA GLY A 145 16.52 12.10 5.41
C GLY A 145 17.06 12.50 6.78
N VAL A 146 17.59 11.56 7.58
CA VAL A 146 18.23 11.94 8.86
C VAL A 146 19.45 12.85 8.64
N LYS A 147 19.83 13.69 9.62
CA LYS A 147 20.96 14.64 9.48
C LYS A 147 22.27 13.96 9.06
N SER A 148 22.59 12.84 9.70
CA SER A 148 23.77 12.05 9.38
C SER A 148 23.58 10.58 9.75
N VAL A 149 24.24 9.69 8.99
CA VAL A 149 24.34 8.26 9.28
C VAL A 149 25.83 7.89 9.34
N THR A 150 26.29 7.50 10.53
CA THR A 150 27.66 6.99 10.72
C THR A 150 27.65 5.46 10.73
N LEU A 151 28.54 4.88 9.93
CA LEU A 151 28.67 3.45 9.69
C LEU A 151 29.86 2.88 10.49
N HIS A 152 29.49 2.06 11.47
CA HIS A 152 30.23 1.18 12.38
C HIS A 152 30.68 -0.18 11.83
N ASP A 153 31.93 -0.46 11.45
CA ASP A 153 32.37 -1.86 11.32
C ASP A 153 33.90 -2.01 11.43
N GLU A 154 34.38 -2.96 12.23
CA GLU A 154 35.82 -3.29 12.33
C GLU A 154 36.24 -4.36 11.29
N GLY A 155 35.28 -5.10 10.71
CA GLY A 155 35.50 -6.24 9.83
C GLY A 155 35.70 -5.89 8.34
N THR A 156 36.14 -6.89 7.59
CA THR A 156 36.30 -6.83 6.13
C THR A 156 35.18 -7.59 5.42
N VAL A 157 34.83 -7.15 4.21
CA VAL A 157 33.87 -7.83 3.32
C VAL A 157 34.35 -9.26 3.03
N GLU A 158 33.54 -10.24 3.39
CA GLU A 158 33.67 -11.64 2.99
C GLU A 158 32.74 -11.95 1.81
N LEU A 159 33.03 -13.01 1.05
CA LEU A 159 32.09 -13.53 0.03
C LEU A 159 30.74 -13.95 0.62
N TRP A 160 30.72 -14.29 1.92
CA TRP A 160 29.53 -14.57 2.73
C TRP A 160 28.59 -13.35 2.84
N ASP A 161 29.13 -12.14 2.91
CA ASP A 161 28.34 -10.91 3.10
C ASP A 161 27.52 -10.56 1.85
N LEU A 162 27.97 -10.98 0.66
CA LEU A 162 27.30 -10.75 -0.62
C LEU A 162 25.99 -11.57 -0.79
N SER A 163 25.64 -12.42 0.18
CA SER A 163 24.31 -13.05 0.28
C SER A 163 23.22 -12.09 0.76
N SER A 164 23.57 -10.97 1.41
CA SER A 164 22.56 -10.02 1.92
C SER A 164 22.94 -8.54 1.95
N ASN A 165 24.19 -8.17 1.75
CA ASN A 165 24.56 -6.78 1.47
C ASN A 165 24.51 -6.53 -0.05
N PHE A 166 23.62 -5.63 -0.50
CA PHE A 166 23.41 -5.26 -1.91
C PHE A 166 24.45 -4.26 -2.46
N VAL A 167 25.23 -3.61 -1.60
CA VAL A 167 26.29 -2.66 -2.01
C VAL A 167 27.58 -3.39 -2.36
N PHE A 168 27.87 -4.55 -1.76
CA PHE A 168 29.14 -5.25 -1.97
C PHE A 168 29.20 -5.98 -3.33
N SER A 169 30.23 -5.65 -4.11
CA SER A 169 30.66 -6.43 -5.28
C SER A 169 31.74 -7.44 -4.90
N GLN A 170 32.04 -8.39 -5.79
CA GLN A 170 33.18 -9.30 -5.61
C GLN A 170 34.54 -8.56 -5.58
N SER A 171 34.60 -7.30 -6.04
CA SER A 171 35.82 -6.47 -5.98
C SER A 171 36.01 -5.76 -4.63
N ASP A 172 35.04 -5.88 -3.71
CA ASP A 172 35.09 -5.30 -2.37
C ASP A 172 35.61 -6.27 -1.32
N VAL A 173 35.70 -7.56 -1.63
CA VAL A 173 36.20 -8.60 -0.71
C VAL A 173 37.59 -8.22 -0.17
N GLY A 174 37.72 -8.15 1.16
CA GLY A 174 38.92 -7.71 1.87
C GLY A 174 39.02 -6.19 2.14
N LYS A 175 38.14 -5.35 1.57
CA LYS A 175 37.95 -3.96 2.05
C LYS A 175 37.19 -3.97 3.38
N ASN A 176 37.31 -2.92 4.19
CA ASN A 176 36.46 -2.75 5.37
C ASN A 176 34.99 -2.55 4.97
N ARG A 177 34.06 -3.19 5.68
CA ARG A 177 32.62 -3.18 5.36
C ARG A 177 31.99 -1.79 5.39
N ALA A 178 32.28 -0.99 6.43
CA ALA A 178 31.73 0.36 6.55
C ALA A 178 32.24 1.28 5.42
N LEU A 179 33.55 1.23 5.11
CA LEU A 179 34.14 1.99 4.01
C LEU A 179 33.58 1.59 2.63
N ALA A 180 33.31 0.31 2.41
CA ALA A 180 32.71 -0.17 1.16
C ALA A 180 31.25 0.30 0.97
N CYS A 181 30.52 0.58 2.06
CA CYS A 181 29.13 1.03 1.99
C CYS A 181 28.95 2.53 1.67
N VAL A 182 29.98 3.38 1.85
CA VAL A 182 29.81 4.85 1.89
C VAL A 182 29.25 5.43 0.60
N GLN A 183 29.85 5.10 -0.54
CA GLN A 183 29.52 5.78 -1.80
C GLN A 183 28.07 5.53 -2.22
N GLU A 184 27.68 4.26 -2.34
CA GLU A 184 26.32 3.89 -2.76
C GLU A 184 25.24 4.39 -1.80
N LEU A 185 25.51 4.44 -0.49
CA LEU A 185 24.59 5.03 0.48
C LEU A 185 24.52 6.55 0.36
N GLN A 186 25.65 7.24 0.17
CA GLN A 186 25.69 8.69 0.02
C GLN A 186 24.93 9.17 -1.23
N GLU A 187 24.94 8.37 -2.31
CA GLU A 187 24.19 8.64 -3.54
C GLU A 187 22.67 8.45 -3.40
N LEU A 188 22.16 7.82 -2.33
CA LEU A 188 20.71 7.68 -2.10
C LEU A 188 20.02 8.99 -1.70
N ASN A 189 20.72 9.86 -0.98
CA ASN A 189 20.22 11.18 -0.59
C ASN A 189 21.38 12.14 -0.29
N ASN A 190 21.61 13.08 -1.22
CA ASN A 190 22.69 14.06 -1.14
C ASN A 190 22.56 15.05 0.05
N ALA A 191 21.41 15.10 0.74
CA ALA A 191 21.20 15.93 1.92
C ALA A 191 21.66 15.26 3.23
N VAL A 192 21.87 13.93 3.24
CA VAL A 192 22.27 13.17 4.43
C VAL A 192 23.78 12.97 4.42
N LEU A 193 24.48 13.35 5.49
CA LEU A 193 25.91 13.07 5.62
C LEU A 193 26.15 11.60 5.97
N VAL A 194 26.74 10.81 5.07
CA VAL A 194 27.16 9.43 5.35
C VAL A 194 28.64 9.41 5.77
N SER A 195 28.95 8.80 6.92
CA SER A 195 30.30 8.83 7.50
C SER A 195 30.81 7.51 8.09
N THR A 196 32.13 7.44 8.24
CA THR A 196 33.03 6.36 8.69
C THR A 196 33.48 6.21 10.15
N LEU A 197 33.23 5.09 10.83
CA LEU A 197 34.09 4.67 11.96
C LEU A 197 34.60 3.21 11.73
N THR A 198 35.90 3.06 11.45
CA THR A 198 36.53 1.75 11.16
C THR A 198 37.40 1.23 12.32
N THR A 199 37.36 1.93 13.44
CA THR A 199 38.13 1.63 14.65
C THR A 199 37.17 1.35 15.78
N LYS A 200 37.49 0.35 16.62
CA LYS A 200 36.77 -0.01 17.83
C LYS A 200 36.11 1.17 18.56
N LEU A 201 34.78 1.14 18.57
CA LEU A 201 33.91 2.11 19.20
C LEU A 201 34.15 2.22 20.72
N THR A 202 34.16 3.44 21.25
CA THR A 202 34.16 3.74 22.70
C THR A 202 32.83 4.36 23.14
N LYS A 203 32.55 4.38 24.45
CA LYS A 203 31.29 4.92 25.00
C LYS A 203 31.15 6.42 24.70
N GLU A 204 32.27 7.13 24.76
CA GLU A 204 32.36 8.58 24.61
C GLU A 204 32.05 9.04 23.18
N GLN A 205 32.13 8.14 22.21
CA GLN A 205 31.68 8.40 20.83
C GLN A 205 30.16 8.27 20.67
N LEU A 206 29.44 7.67 21.62
CA LEU A 206 28.00 7.47 21.53
C LEU A 206 27.22 8.78 21.79
N SER A 207 27.79 9.74 22.54
CA SER A 207 27.13 11.01 22.88
C SER A 207 26.94 11.98 21.70
N ASP A 208 27.57 11.72 20.56
CA ASP A 208 27.39 12.51 19.33
C ASP A 208 26.08 12.16 18.57
N PHE A 209 25.36 11.12 19.02
CA PHE A 209 24.21 10.53 18.35
C PHE A 209 22.92 10.60 19.18
N GLN A 210 21.78 10.73 18.51
CA GLN A 210 20.45 10.68 19.15
C GLN A 210 19.94 9.22 19.23
N ALA A 211 20.33 8.39 18.27
CA ALA A 211 20.03 6.96 18.25
C ALA A 211 21.25 6.14 17.81
N VAL A 212 21.45 4.98 18.44
CA VAL A 212 22.53 4.04 18.15
C VAL A 212 21.95 2.63 17.92
N VAL A 213 22.33 2.01 16.81
CA VAL A 213 21.82 0.70 16.40
C VAL A 213 22.98 -0.29 16.32
N PHE A 214 22.82 -1.47 16.94
CA PHE A 214 23.81 -2.54 16.92
C PHE A 214 23.26 -3.81 16.27
N THR A 215 23.89 -4.23 15.18
CA THR A 215 23.52 -5.44 14.41
C THR A 215 24.52 -6.60 14.53
N ASP A 216 25.77 -6.29 14.89
CA ASP A 216 26.81 -7.28 15.19
C ASP A 216 27.59 -6.82 16.42
N ILE A 217 27.25 -7.38 17.59
CA ILE A 217 27.83 -7.02 18.90
C ILE A 217 27.68 -8.19 19.89
N THR A 218 28.68 -8.38 20.76
CA THR A 218 28.59 -9.36 21.86
C THR A 218 27.68 -8.87 22.99
N LEU A 219 26.95 -9.77 23.66
CA LEU A 219 26.02 -9.42 24.74
C LEU A 219 26.64 -8.54 25.85
N GLU A 220 27.89 -8.82 26.24
CA GLU A 220 28.63 -8.03 27.24
C GLU A 220 28.77 -6.57 26.82
N LYS A 221 29.16 -6.32 25.56
CA LYS A 221 29.28 -4.96 25.01
C LYS A 221 27.93 -4.31 24.71
N ALA A 222 26.92 -5.09 24.32
CA ALA A 222 25.56 -4.57 24.17
C ALA A 222 25.03 -4.02 25.50
N ILE A 223 25.22 -4.75 26.60
CA ILE A 223 24.88 -4.28 27.96
C ILE A 223 25.73 -3.06 28.33
N GLU A 224 27.05 -3.11 28.14
CA GLU A 224 27.96 -2.02 28.50
C GLU A 224 27.65 -0.69 27.78
N PHE A 225 27.20 -0.75 26.52
CA PHE A 225 26.79 0.43 25.75
C PHE A 225 25.35 0.85 26.07
N ASN A 226 24.43 -0.09 26.27
CA ASN A 226 23.06 0.24 26.69
C ASN A 226 23.03 0.91 28.06
N ASP A 227 23.74 0.38 29.07
CA ASP A 227 23.86 0.98 30.40
C ASP A 227 24.36 2.45 30.31
N TYR A 228 25.22 2.76 29.35
CA TYR A 228 25.70 4.14 29.09
C TYR A 228 24.64 5.00 28.39
N CYS A 229 24.00 4.49 27.33
CA CYS A 229 22.99 5.21 26.56
C CYS A 229 21.77 5.58 27.42
N HIS A 230 21.30 4.64 28.24
CA HIS A 230 20.17 4.80 29.14
C HIS A 230 20.46 5.81 30.28
N SER A 231 21.71 5.89 30.74
CA SER A 231 22.13 6.82 31.81
C SER A 231 22.75 8.13 31.32
N HIS A 232 22.78 8.36 30.00
CA HIS A 232 23.21 9.63 29.42
C HIS A 232 22.17 10.74 29.65
N GLN A 233 22.59 12.00 29.56
CA GLN A 233 21.71 13.16 29.73
C GLN A 233 21.96 14.18 28.61
N PRO A 234 21.07 14.31 27.61
CA PRO A 234 19.82 13.53 27.43
C PRO A 234 20.08 12.04 27.16
N PRO A 235 19.12 11.13 27.44
CA PRO A 235 19.27 9.72 27.08
C PRO A 235 19.49 9.52 25.59
N ILE A 236 20.31 8.53 25.23
CA ILE A 236 20.57 8.12 23.85
C ILE A 236 19.70 6.90 23.56
N ALA A 237 18.95 6.89 22.46
CA ALA A 237 18.11 5.75 22.11
C ALA A 237 18.98 4.57 21.64
N PHE A 238 18.85 3.42 22.30
CA PHE A 238 19.60 2.21 22.03
C PHE A 238 18.72 1.15 21.37
N ILE A 239 19.19 0.57 20.26
CA ILE A 239 18.54 -0.56 19.59
C ILE A 239 19.57 -1.68 19.33
N LYS A 240 19.27 -2.91 19.77
CA LYS A 240 19.97 -4.14 19.33
C LYS A 240 19.04 -4.89 18.38
N ALA A 241 19.54 -5.33 17.23
CA ALA A 241 18.75 -6.09 16.25
C ALA A 241 19.59 -7.19 15.61
N GLU A 242 19.06 -8.39 15.45
CA GLU A 242 19.80 -9.52 14.90
C GLU A 242 18.97 -10.35 13.91
N VAL A 243 19.65 -10.89 12.90
CA VAL A 243 19.12 -11.91 11.99
C VAL A 243 20.06 -13.12 12.05
N ARG A 244 19.50 -14.30 12.28
CA ARG A 244 20.19 -15.58 12.51
C ARG A 244 19.46 -16.66 11.70
N GLY A 245 19.75 -16.75 10.41
CA GLY A 245 19.04 -17.60 9.45
C GLY A 245 17.61 -17.12 9.26
N LEU A 246 16.65 -18.02 9.49
CA LEU A 246 15.20 -17.76 9.44
C LEU A 246 14.63 -17.17 10.74
N PHE A 247 15.48 -16.77 11.68
CA PHE A 247 15.11 -16.21 12.99
C PHE A 247 15.65 -14.79 13.13
N GLY A 248 14.97 -13.95 13.91
CA GLY A 248 15.46 -12.61 14.23
C GLY A 248 14.89 -12.04 15.53
N SER A 249 15.57 -11.03 16.05
CA SER A 249 15.20 -10.34 17.28
C SER A 249 15.46 -8.83 17.19
N VAL A 250 14.66 -8.04 17.91
CA VAL A 250 14.89 -6.61 18.17
C VAL A 250 14.68 -6.34 19.65
N PHE A 251 15.53 -5.50 20.23
CA PHE A 251 15.37 -4.89 21.53
C PHE A 251 15.49 -3.36 21.39
N CYS A 252 14.52 -2.63 21.97
CA CYS A 252 14.55 -1.17 22.04
C CYS A 252 14.60 -0.68 23.51
N ASP A 253 15.41 0.34 23.74
CA ASP A 253 15.48 1.13 24.98
C ASP A 253 15.71 2.60 24.63
N PHE A 254 14.68 3.43 24.79
CA PHE A 254 14.76 4.87 24.51
C PHE A 254 14.96 5.72 25.78
N GLY A 255 15.46 5.10 26.86
CA GLY A 255 15.75 5.75 28.13
C GLY A 255 14.64 5.63 29.19
N PRO A 256 14.89 6.15 30.40
CA PRO A 256 14.01 5.96 31.55
C PRO A 256 12.65 6.66 31.44
N GLU A 257 12.54 7.70 30.59
CA GLU A 257 11.30 8.41 30.29
C GLU A 257 11.32 8.88 28.82
N PHE A 258 10.45 8.32 27.98
CA PHE A 258 10.31 8.66 26.57
C PHE A 258 8.88 9.09 26.24
N THR A 259 8.69 10.25 25.61
CA THR A 259 7.36 10.77 25.26
C THR A 259 7.03 10.49 23.80
N VAL A 260 6.08 9.58 23.57
CA VAL A 260 5.36 9.44 22.30
C VAL A 260 4.37 10.60 22.19
N ILE A 261 4.53 11.46 21.21
CA ILE A 261 3.68 12.65 20.96
C ILE A 261 2.36 12.25 20.29
N ASP A 262 2.43 11.25 19.41
CA ASP A 262 1.33 10.74 18.61
C ASP A 262 1.54 9.24 18.42
N VAL A 263 0.55 8.45 18.85
CA VAL A 263 0.68 7.00 19.07
C VAL A 263 0.45 6.19 17.79
N ASP A 264 -0.39 6.68 16.88
CA ASP A 264 -0.87 5.94 15.71
C ASP A 264 -0.67 6.70 14.38
N GLY A 265 -0.55 8.03 14.41
CA GLY A 265 -0.45 8.88 13.24
C GLY A 265 -1.67 8.92 12.32
N GLU A 266 -2.83 8.44 12.76
CA GLU A 266 -4.11 8.68 12.11
C GLU A 266 -4.57 10.12 12.44
N GLU A 267 -5.18 10.83 11.48
CA GLU A 267 -5.74 12.17 11.73
C GLU A 267 -6.79 12.11 12.87
N PRO A 268 -6.85 13.13 13.76
CA PRO A 268 -7.80 13.11 14.87
C PRO A 268 -9.26 13.03 14.39
N HIS A 269 -10.02 12.09 14.93
CA HIS A 269 -11.42 11.88 14.51
C HIS A 269 -12.27 13.13 14.74
N THR A 270 -13.18 13.43 13.80
CA THR A 270 -14.11 14.57 13.88
C THR A 270 -15.56 14.12 13.70
N GLY A 271 -16.50 14.90 14.22
CA GLY A 271 -17.94 14.67 14.04
C GLY A 271 -18.74 15.97 14.04
N ILE A 272 -19.76 16.06 13.19
CA ILE A 272 -20.71 17.18 13.16
C ILE A 272 -21.82 16.90 14.16
N ILE A 273 -22.09 17.85 15.05
CA ILE A 273 -23.04 17.70 16.16
C ILE A 273 -24.47 18.01 15.69
N ALA A 274 -25.40 17.14 16.08
CA ALA A 274 -26.84 17.30 15.85
C ALA A 274 -27.57 17.79 17.12
N SER A 275 -27.13 17.36 18.31
CA SER A 275 -27.66 17.85 19.59
C SER A 275 -26.74 17.56 20.78
N ILE A 276 -26.80 18.41 21.81
CA ILE A 276 -26.18 18.19 23.12
C ILE A 276 -27.26 18.41 24.20
N SER A 277 -27.34 17.53 25.21
CA SER A 277 -28.29 17.69 26.33
C SER A 277 -27.64 18.35 27.56
N ASN A 278 -28.42 19.19 28.28
CA ASN A 278 -28.01 19.80 29.55
C ASN A 278 -28.18 18.83 30.73
N ASP A 279 -27.49 17.69 30.66
CA ASP A 279 -27.53 16.63 31.68
C ASP A 279 -26.15 16.40 32.31
N ASN A 280 -26.15 15.55 33.35
CA ASN A 280 -24.96 14.93 33.93
C ASN A 280 -25.19 13.40 34.02
N PRO A 281 -24.51 12.58 33.19
CA PRO A 281 -23.60 12.97 32.11
C PRO A 281 -24.35 13.52 30.90
N SER A 282 -23.80 14.55 30.24
CA SER A 282 -24.37 15.11 29.00
C SER A 282 -24.35 14.10 27.86
N LEU A 283 -25.43 14.00 27.09
CA LEU A 283 -25.50 13.20 25.86
C LEU A 283 -25.23 14.08 24.64
N VAL A 284 -24.15 13.77 23.91
CA VAL A 284 -23.86 14.33 22.59
C VAL A 284 -24.33 13.35 21.51
N SER A 285 -25.07 13.85 20.53
CA SER A 285 -25.45 13.12 19.31
C SER A 285 -24.92 13.87 18.09
N CYS A 286 -24.33 13.11 17.16
CA CYS A 286 -23.80 13.61 15.90
C CYS A 286 -24.72 13.25 14.73
N VAL A 287 -24.44 13.78 13.54
CA VAL A 287 -25.19 13.47 12.31
C VAL A 287 -24.92 12.02 11.86
N ASP A 288 -25.97 11.29 11.47
CA ASP A 288 -25.91 9.86 11.10
C ASP A 288 -25.12 9.54 9.81
N ASP A 289 -24.68 10.57 9.06
CA ASP A 289 -24.01 10.44 7.76
C ASP A 289 -22.64 9.75 7.86
N GLU A 290 -21.89 10.02 8.93
CA GLU A 290 -20.59 9.39 9.20
C GLU A 290 -20.55 8.77 10.60
N ARG A 291 -19.97 7.56 10.66
CA ARG A 291 -19.79 6.84 11.93
C ARG A 291 -18.65 7.47 12.73
N LEU A 292 -18.93 7.85 13.96
CA LEU A 292 -17.92 8.22 14.95
C LEU A 292 -17.04 7.00 15.29
N GLU A 293 -15.73 7.18 15.22
CA GLU A 293 -14.72 6.17 15.57
C GLU A 293 -14.02 6.49 16.91
N PHE A 294 -14.64 7.30 17.76
CA PHE A 294 -14.20 7.54 19.13
C PHE A 294 -14.38 6.32 20.04
N GLN A 295 -13.57 6.22 21.10
CA GLN A 295 -13.56 5.13 22.08
C GLN A 295 -13.74 5.66 23.51
N ASP A 296 -14.21 4.81 24.43
CA ASP A 296 -14.39 5.19 25.84
C ASP A 296 -13.07 5.59 26.48
N GLY A 297 -12.99 6.82 26.96
CA GLY A 297 -11.78 7.42 27.50
C GLY A 297 -11.06 8.41 26.56
N ASP A 298 -11.45 8.51 25.28
CA ASP A 298 -10.96 9.57 24.40
C ASP A 298 -11.21 10.96 25.00
N LEU A 299 -10.29 11.89 24.71
CA LEU A 299 -10.50 13.32 24.92
C LEU A 299 -10.98 13.98 23.62
N VAL A 300 -11.91 14.92 23.74
CA VAL A 300 -12.43 15.70 22.62
C VAL A 300 -12.54 17.19 22.96
N VAL A 301 -12.38 18.05 21.96
CA VAL A 301 -12.67 19.49 22.03
C VAL A 301 -13.85 19.84 21.12
N PHE A 302 -14.52 20.94 21.41
CA PHE A 302 -15.69 21.42 20.68
C PHE A 302 -15.40 22.79 20.05
N SER A 303 -16.06 23.04 18.92
CA SER A 303 -16.08 24.33 18.22
C SER A 303 -17.44 24.53 17.54
N GLU A 304 -17.81 25.77 17.20
CA GLU A 304 -19.08 26.13 16.53
C GLU A 304 -20.39 25.74 17.29
N VAL A 305 -20.33 25.40 18.57
CA VAL A 305 -21.52 25.05 19.36
C VAL A 305 -22.28 26.33 19.74
N HIS A 306 -23.47 26.52 19.18
CA HIS A 306 -24.33 27.65 19.53
C HIS A 306 -25.31 27.29 20.66
N GLY A 307 -25.57 28.26 21.54
CA GLY A 307 -26.46 28.11 22.70
C GLY A 307 -25.75 27.56 23.94
N MET A 308 -24.95 26.50 23.78
CA MET A 308 -24.05 25.96 24.81
C MET A 308 -22.60 26.40 24.53
N THR A 309 -22.35 27.70 24.65
CA THR A 309 -21.09 28.33 24.21
C THR A 309 -19.86 27.93 25.00
N GLU A 310 -20.06 27.46 26.23
CA GLU A 310 -19.05 27.08 27.22
C GLU A 310 -18.12 25.95 26.72
N LEU A 311 -18.63 25.06 25.86
CA LEU A 311 -17.83 23.98 25.27
C LEU A 311 -16.78 24.48 24.25
N ASN A 312 -16.93 25.69 23.69
CA ASN A 312 -15.99 26.23 22.70
C ASN A 312 -14.73 26.87 23.33
N ASP A 313 -14.45 26.60 24.60
CA ASP A 313 -13.28 27.08 25.36
C ASP A 313 -11.95 26.43 24.93
N GLY A 314 -12.00 25.36 24.11
CA GLY A 314 -10.84 24.56 23.71
C GLY A 314 -10.34 23.60 24.80
N HIS A 315 -11.05 23.43 25.91
CA HIS A 315 -10.70 22.49 26.96
C HIS A 315 -11.00 21.04 26.52
N PRO A 316 -10.03 20.11 26.61
CA PRO A 316 -10.25 18.70 26.27
C PRO A 316 -11.13 17.98 27.29
N ARG A 317 -12.22 17.38 26.83
CA ARG A 317 -13.27 16.73 27.63
C ARG A 317 -13.29 15.23 27.39
N LYS A 318 -13.40 14.45 28.45
CA LYS A 318 -13.35 12.98 28.36
C LYS A 318 -14.73 12.37 28.06
N ILE A 319 -14.75 11.38 27.17
CA ILE A 319 -15.98 10.71 26.75
C ILE A 319 -16.17 9.33 27.40
N LYS A 320 -17.43 8.89 27.45
CA LYS A 320 -17.94 7.58 27.90
C LYS A 320 -19.10 7.11 27.03
N ASN A 321 -19.41 5.81 27.10
CA ASN A 321 -20.53 5.18 26.39
C ASN A 321 -20.54 5.49 24.87
N ALA A 322 -19.37 5.53 24.24
CA ALA A 322 -19.19 5.82 22.84
C ALA A 322 -19.93 4.79 21.97
N ARG A 323 -20.68 5.30 21.00
CA ARG A 323 -21.41 4.55 19.98
C ARG A 323 -21.24 5.25 18.64
N SER A 324 -21.60 4.56 17.56
CA SER A 324 -21.48 5.01 16.18
C SER A 324 -21.93 6.45 15.88
N TYR A 325 -22.87 7.03 16.65
CA TYR A 325 -23.39 8.39 16.43
C TYR A 325 -23.60 9.19 17.73
N THR A 326 -23.29 8.62 18.90
CA THR A 326 -23.61 9.22 20.20
C THR A 326 -22.55 8.87 21.23
N PHE A 327 -22.21 9.80 22.12
CA PHE A 327 -21.36 9.56 23.28
C PHE A 327 -21.82 10.45 24.45
N THR A 328 -21.32 10.15 25.64
CA THR A 328 -21.59 10.94 26.86
C THR A 328 -20.32 11.60 27.38
N LEU A 329 -20.42 12.81 27.92
CA LEU A 329 -19.30 13.51 28.55
C LEU A 329 -19.16 13.12 30.03
N GLU A 330 -17.92 13.13 30.57
CA GLU A 330 -17.70 13.06 32.02
C GLU A 330 -18.04 14.37 32.77
N GLU A 331 -18.45 15.41 32.04
CA GLU A 331 -18.63 16.78 32.51
C GLU A 331 -20.12 17.13 32.77
N ASP A 332 -20.37 17.97 33.79
CA ASP A 332 -21.71 18.41 34.17
C ASP A 332 -22.15 19.65 33.38
N THR A 333 -23.00 19.44 32.38
CA THR A 333 -23.52 20.52 31.52
C THR A 333 -24.82 21.14 32.03
N THR A 334 -25.31 20.75 33.21
CA THR A 334 -26.59 21.22 33.78
C THR A 334 -26.58 22.74 34.04
N ASN A 335 -25.39 23.33 34.22
CA ASN A 335 -25.20 24.75 34.47
C ASN A 335 -24.90 25.58 33.20
N TYR A 336 -24.80 24.96 32.03
CA TYR A 336 -24.44 25.63 30.77
C TYR A 336 -25.67 26.17 30.03
N GLY A 337 -25.43 27.07 29.08
CA GLY A 337 -26.44 27.49 28.12
C GLY A 337 -27.07 26.32 27.35
N VAL A 338 -28.33 26.48 26.93
CA VAL A 338 -29.07 25.43 26.23
C VAL A 338 -28.64 25.34 24.77
N TYR A 339 -28.26 24.14 24.32
CA TYR A 339 -27.87 23.89 22.92
C TYR A 339 -28.95 24.35 21.93
N GLN A 340 -28.52 25.03 20.85
CA GLN A 340 -29.41 25.56 19.81
C GLN A 340 -29.16 24.94 18.44
N LYS A 341 -27.93 25.01 17.94
CA LYS A 341 -27.53 24.49 16.62
C LYS A 341 -26.00 24.42 16.47
N GLY A 342 -25.55 23.71 15.43
CA GLY A 342 -24.14 23.65 15.03
C GLY A 342 -23.29 22.78 15.96
N GLY A 343 -21.98 22.94 15.86
CA GLY A 343 -21.02 22.19 16.65
C GLY A 343 -20.21 21.19 15.82
N ILE A 344 -18.90 21.20 16.02
CA ILE A 344 -17.96 20.18 15.56
C ILE A 344 -17.21 19.67 16.80
N VAL A 345 -17.21 18.35 16.99
CA VAL A 345 -16.36 17.66 17.97
C VAL A 345 -15.11 17.14 17.28
N THR A 346 -13.94 17.25 17.93
CA THR A 346 -12.63 16.81 17.41
C THR A 346 -11.84 16.09 18.50
N GLN A 347 -11.26 14.93 18.19
CA GLN A 347 -10.41 14.16 19.10
C GLN A 347 -9.13 14.93 19.47
N VAL A 348 -8.66 14.77 20.72
CA VAL A 348 -7.35 15.24 21.17
C VAL A 348 -6.46 14.02 21.45
N LYS A 349 -5.53 13.74 20.54
CA LYS A 349 -4.50 12.71 20.72
C LYS A 349 -3.64 13.09 21.93
N GLN A 350 -3.60 12.24 22.96
CA GLN A 350 -2.78 12.47 24.15
C GLN A 350 -1.36 11.93 23.94
N PRO A 351 -0.30 12.68 24.35
CA PRO A 351 1.03 12.13 24.46
C PRO A 351 1.08 10.97 25.46
N LYS A 352 1.81 9.91 25.13
CA LYS A 352 2.01 8.70 25.95
C LYS A 352 3.46 8.61 26.39
N VAL A 353 3.69 8.62 27.69
CA VAL A 353 5.02 8.37 28.28
C VAL A 353 5.27 6.87 28.39
N LEU A 354 6.49 6.44 28.03
CA LEU A 354 6.99 5.07 28.13
C LEU A 354 8.31 5.07 28.92
N ASN A 355 8.45 4.15 29.86
CA ASN A 355 9.63 4.04 30.72
C ASN A 355 10.31 2.71 30.38
N PHE A 356 11.38 2.76 29.59
CA PHE A 356 12.08 1.55 29.16
C PHE A 356 12.96 1.00 30.29
N LYS A 357 13.16 -0.32 30.32
CA LYS A 357 14.19 -0.97 31.15
C LYS A 357 15.52 -1.05 30.38
N PRO A 358 16.67 -0.91 31.05
CA PRO A 358 17.96 -1.30 30.49
C PRO A 358 17.96 -2.77 30.05
N LEU A 359 18.69 -3.08 28.98
CA LEU A 359 18.86 -4.41 28.40
C LEU A 359 19.20 -5.48 29.44
N LYS A 360 20.05 -5.15 30.40
CA LYS A 360 20.48 -6.06 31.48
C LYS A 360 19.34 -6.51 32.39
N GLU A 361 18.40 -5.61 32.69
CA GLU A 361 17.20 -5.92 33.47
C GLU A 361 16.18 -6.66 32.59
N ALA A 362 15.95 -6.15 31.37
CA ALA A 362 15.02 -6.74 30.41
C ALA A 362 15.39 -8.18 29.99
N LEU A 363 16.69 -8.56 30.00
CA LEU A 363 17.13 -9.94 29.76
C LEU A 363 16.74 -10.92 30.89
N SER A 364 16.39 -10.41 32.07
CA SER A 364 15.95 -11.21 33.23
C SER A 364 14.44 -11.10 33.49
N ASP A 365 13.86 -9.94 33.17
CA ASP A 365 12.41 -9.65 33.25
C ASP A 365 11.97 -8.88 31.98
N PRO A 366 11.74 -9.58 30.85
CA PRO A 366 11.41 -8.97 29.56
C PRO A 366 10.00 -8.37 29.48
N GLY A 367 9.16 -8.58 30.50
CA GLY A 367 7.75 -8.20 30.48
C GLY A 367 6.93 -9.03 29.48
N ASP A 368 5.84 -8.44 28.99
CA ASP A 368 5.00 -9.05 27.96
C ASP A 368 5.71 -8.99 26.59
N PHE A 369 5.91 -10.14 25.95
CA PHE A 369 6.47 -10.19 24.60
C PHE A 369 5.45 -9.73 23.56
N LEU A 370 5.91 -8.93 22.58
CA LEU A 370 5.14 -8.71 21.37
C LEU A 370 5.05 -10.00 20.55
N LEU A 371 3.83 -10.39 20.17
CA LEU A 371 3.59 -11.53 19.29
C LEU A 371 3.71 -11.09 17.82
N SER A 372 4.51 -11.83 17.05
CA SER A 372 4.66 -11.65 15.60
C SER A 372 3.65 -12.49 14.80
N ASP A 373 3.32 -13.68 15.30
CA ASP A 373 2.28 -14.58 14.78
C ASP A 373 1.47 -15.13 15.97
N PHE A 374 0.15 -14.91 15.97
CA PHE A 374 -0.73 -15.36 17.06
C PHE A 374 -0.88 -16.89 17.13
N SER A 375 -0.51 -17.63 16.09
CA SER A 375 -0.40 -19.10 16.12
C SER A 375 0.86 -19.60 16.84
N LYS A 376 1.83 -18.71 17.11
CA LYS A 376 3.16 -19.01 17.68
C LYS A 376 3.38 -18.37 19.06
N PHE A 377 2.38 -18.41 19.96
CA PHE A 377 2.42 -17.67 21.24
C PHE A 377 3.52 -18.13 22.23
N ASP A 378 3.96 -19.39 22.14
CA ASP A 378 5.06 -20.00 22.90
C ASP A 378 6.45 -19.53 22.42
N ARG A 379 6.50 -18.96 21.22
CA ARG A 379 7.73 -18.79 20.44
C ARG A 379 8.61 -17.64 20.89
N SER A 380 8.04 -16.51 21.30
CA SER A 380 8.84 -15.36 21.77
C SER A 380 9.63 -15.71 23.06
N PRO A 381 9.05 -16.35 24.10
CA PRO A 381 9.83 -16.88 25.22
C PRO A 381 10.91 -17.90 24.81
N PHE A 382 10.60 -18.81 23.88
CA PHE A 382 11.57 -19.78 23.36
C PHE A 382 12.75 -19.10 22.65
N LEU A 383 12.48 -18.11 21.80
CA LEU A 383 13.52 -17.40 21.05
C LEU A 383 14.35 -16.50 21.97
N HIS A 384 13.75 -15.89 22.98
CA HIS A 384 14.47 -15.16 24.03
C HIS A 384 15.53 -16.02 24.75
N LEU A 385 15.19 -17.29 25.06
CA LEU A 385 16.15 -18.28 25.57
C LEU A 385 17.19 -18.66 24.51
N ALA A 386 16.76 -18.92 23.27
CA ALA A 386 17.63 -19.40 22.19
C ALA A 386 18.74 -18.39 21.82
N PHE A 387 18.41 -17.10 21.69
CA PHE A 387 19.41 -16.05 21.43
C PHE A 387 20.43 -15.94 22.57
N GLN A 388 20.00 -15.95 23.84
CA GLN A 388 20.93 -15.95 24.98
C GLN A 388 21.80 -17.22 25.05
N ALA A 389 21.27 -18.37 24.65
CA ALA A 389 22.04 -19.61 24.52
C ALA A 389 23.09 -19.54 23.40
N LEU A 390 22.82 -18.82 22.30
CA LEU A 390 23.79 -18.56 21.24
C LEU A 390 24.89 -17.59 21.68
N ASP A 391 24.56 -16.51 22.38
CA ASP A 391 25.57 -15.64 23.02
C ASP A 391 26.50 -16.45 23.94
N LYS A 392 25.93 -17.36 24.76
CA LYS A 392 26.72 -18.25 25.63
C LYS A 392 27.52 -19.30 24.87
N PHE A 393 27.01 -19.82 23.73
CA PHE A 393 27.78 -20.69 22.83
C PHE A 393 28.98 -19.94 22.24
N LEU A 394 28.78 -18.71 21.75
CA LEU A 394 29.84 -17.87 21.21
C LEU A 394 30.95 -17.62 22.26
N CYS A 395 30.58 -17.32 23.50
CA CYS A 395 31.54 -17.20 24.61
C CYS A 395 32.27 -18.51 24.96
N GLU A 396 31.60 -19.67 24.88
CA GLU A 396 32.21 -20.97 25.18
C GLU A 396 33.04 -21.59 24.03
N VAL A 397 32.84 -21.15 22.77
CA VAL A 397 33.38 -21.81 21.57
C VAL A 397 34.21 -20.89 20.67
N GLY A 398 34.02 -19.56 20.75
CA GLY A 398 34.77 -18.57 19.97
C GLY A 398 34.37 -18.48 18.48
N ARG A 399 33.29 -19.16 18.07
CA ARG A 399 32.70 -19.12 16.72
C ARG A 399 31.22 -19.46 16.78
N TYR A 400 30.47 -19.09 15.74
CA TYR A 400 29.09 -19.55 15.54
C TYR A 400 29.05 -21.08 15.35
N PRO A 401 27.93 -21.75 15.66
CA PRO A 401 27.62 -23.10 15.19
C PRO A 401 27.77 -23.22 13.66
N VAL A 402 28.21 -24.38 13.17
CA VAL A 402 28.34 -24.66 11.73
C VAL A 402 27.12 -25.46 11.24
N ALA A 403 26.55 -25.04 10.10
CA ALA A 403 25.43 -25.73 9.47
C ALA A 403 25.74 -27.21 9.17
N GLY A 404 24.77 -28.09 9.42
CA GLY A 404 24.90 -29.53 9.22
C GLY A 404 25.72 -30.28 10.28
N ILE A 405 26.42 -29.59 11.19
CA ILE A 405 27.24 -30.22 12.24
C ILE A 405 26.40 -30.50 13.50
N GLU A 406 26.17 -31.78 13.78
CA GLU A 406 25.29 -32.23 14.86
C GLU A 406 25.86 -31.90 16.25
N GLU A 407 27.18 -31.97 16.42
CA GLU A 407 27.86 -31.71 17.69
C GLU A 407 27.68 -30.27 18.17
N ASP A 408 27.70 -29.31 17.24
CA ASP A 408 27.46 -27.89 17.52
C ASP A 408 25.99 -27.65 17.91
N ALA A 409 25.05 -28.22 17.16
CA ALA A 409 23.62 -28.11 17.45
C ALA A 409 23.27 -28.75 18.81
N GLN A 410 23.80 -29.95 19.08
CA GLN A 410 23.60 -30.66 20.34
C GLN A 410 24.26 -29.92 21.51
N LYS A 411 25.41 -29.26 21.31
CA LYS A 411 25.98 -28.37 22.31
C LYS A 411 25.08 -27.16 22.57
N LEU A 412 24.58 -26.47 21.54
CA LEU A 412 23.65 -25.33 21.72
C LEU A 412 22.37 -25.74 22.47
N ILE A 413 21.79 -26.90 22.13
CA ILE A 413 20.66 -27.50 22.85
C ILE A 413 21.01 -27.70 24.33
N SER A 414 22.17 -28.30 24.65
CA SER A 414 22.58 -28.52 26.05
C SER A 414 22.79 -27.22 26.84
N ILE A 415 23.22 -26.13 26.17
CA ILE A 415 23.34 -24.81 26.78
C ILE A 415 21.96 -24.23 27.10
N ALA A 416 21.03 -24.27 26.15
CA ALA A 416 19.67 -23.77 26.32
C ALA A 416 18.89 -24.56 27.39
N SER A 417 18.96 -25.90 27.39
CA SER A 417 18.33 -26.74 28.41
C SER A 417 18.84 -26.42 29.82
N ARG A 418 20.17 -26.34 30.00
CA ARG A 418 20.79 -25.94 31.27
C ARG A 418 20.31 -24.56 31.73
N MET A 419 20.24 -23.58 30.83
CA MET A 419 19.76 -22.23 31.17
C MET A 419 18.28 -22.22 31.55
N ASN A 420 17.44 -23.02 30.90
CA ASN A 420 16.03 -23.17 31.28
C ASN A 420 15.85 -23.93 32.61
N ASP A 421 16.77 -24.85 32.93
CA ASP A 421 16.79 -25.52 34.23
C ASP A 421 17.17 -24.57 35.38
N ASP A 422 18.05 -23.59 35.11
CA ASP A 422 18.45 -22.53 36.04
C ASP A 422 17.35 -21.47 36.28
N LEU A 423 16.30 -21.39 35.43
CA LEU A 423 15.20 -20.42 35.56
C LEU A 423 14.20 -20.80 36.66
N THR A 424 13.99 -19.88 37.61
CA THR A 424 13.00 -20.01 38.71
C THR A 424 11.62 -19.46 38.35
N ALA A 425 11.55 -18.51 37.41
CA ALA A 425 10.35 -17.97 36.79
C ALA A 425 10.59 -17.83 35.28
N GLY A 426 9.53 -17.89 34.46
CA GLY A 426 9.67 -17.87 32.99
C GLY A 426 10.24 -19.15 32.37
N ARG A 427 10.49 -20.19 33.18
CA ARG A 427 10.92 -21.52 32.71
C ARG A 427 9.91 -22.11 31.72
N LEU A 428 10.40 -22.55 30.57
CA LEU A 428 9.63 -23.24 29.54
C LEU A 428 9.36 -24.70 29.94
N GLU A 429 8.14 -25.18 29.72
CA GLU A 429 7.76 -26.58 30.02
C GLU A 429 8.29 -27.57 28.96
N ASP A 430 8.36 -27.16 27.70
CA ASP A 430 8.98 -27.89 26.58
C ASP A 430 10.04 -27.02 25.90
N ILE A 431 11.15 -27.64 25.46
CA ILE A 431 12.21 -27.00 24.68
C ILE A 431 12.38 -27.81 23.41
N ASN A 432 11.74 -27.37 22.33
CA ASN A 432 11.75 -28.08 21.07
C ASN A 432 13.18 -28.22 20.50
N PRO A 433 13.79 -29.43 20.50
CA PRO A 433 15.19 -29.59 20.11
C PRO A 433 15.38 -29.51 18.60
N LYS A 434 14.34 -29.81 17.80
CA LYS A 434 14.36 -29.65 16.34
C LYS A 434 14.46 -28.17 15.97
N LEU A 435 13.75 -27.31 16.72
CA LEU A 435 13.75 -25.87 16.51
C LEU A 435 15.10 -25.25 16.89
N LEU A 436 15.69 -25.64 18.03
CA LEU A 436 17.05 -25.23 18.40
C LEU A 436 18.12 -25.74 17.41
N ARG A 437 17.96 -26.94 16.84
CA ARG A 437 18.83 -27.45 15.76
C ARG A 437 18.76 -26.57 14.50
N CYS A 438 17.56 -26.17 14.08
CA CYS A 438 17.39 -25.28 12.93
C CYS A 438 17.99 -23.89 13.20
N PHE A 439 17.80 -23.36 14.41
CA PHE A 439 18.41 -22.12 14.86
C PHE A 439 19.95 -22.21 14.89
N ALA A 440 20.52 -23.32 15.36
CA ALA A 440 21.96 -23.57 15.31
C ALA A 440 22.49 -23.54 13.89
N PHE A 441 21.88 -24.29 12.95
CA PHE A 441 22.36 -24.34 11.57
C PHE A 441 22.25 -22.97 10.87
N GLY A 442 21.22 -22.18 11.17
CA GLY A 442 21.07 -20.82 10.66
C GLY A 442 21.95 -19.75 11.33
N ALA A 443 22.63 -20.04 12.44
CA ALA A 443 23.16 -19.02 13.36
C ALA A 443 24.16 -18.01 12.75
N ARG A 444 24.95 -18.42 11.74
CA ARG A 444 25.90 -17.52 11.03
C ARG A 444 25.26 -16.76 9.85
N ALA A 445 24.11 -17.20 9.35
CA ALA A 445 23.52 -16.66 8.13
C ALA A 445 22.74 -15.37 8.39
N VAL A 446 23.02 -14.32 7.63
CA VAL A 446 22.12 -13.15 7.51
C VAL A 446 21.39 -13.30 6.18
N LEU A 447 20.16 -13.83 6.21
CA LEU A 447 19.34 -13.98 5.01
C LEU A 447 18.79 -12.64 4.54
N ASN A 448 18.88 -12.37 3.24
CA ASN A 448 18.41 -11.11 2.68
C ASN A 448 16.92 -10.79 2.97
N PRO A 449 15.94 -11.71 2.78
CA PRO A 449 14.53 -11.40 3.08
C PRO A 449 14.28 -11.01 4.54
N MET A 450 15.01 -11.65 5.46
CA MET A 450 14.99 -11.30 6.88
C MET A 450 15.67 -9.95 7.16
N ALA A 451 16.79 -9.66 6.50
CA ALA A 451 17.45 -8.35 6.58
C ALA A 451 16.56 -7.22 6.03
N ALA A 452 15.87 -7.42 4.90
CA ALA A 452 14.87 -6.51 4.36
C ALA A 452 13.74 -6.26 5.37
N MET A 453 13.19 -7.33 5.96
CA MET A 453 12.11 -7.24 6.93
C MET A 453 12.53 -6.49 8.20
N PHE A 454 13.59 -6.95 8.87
CA PHE A 454 14.07 -6.33 10.11
C PHE A 454 14.69 -4.95 9.89
N GLY A 455 15.30 -4.68 8.73
CA GLY A 455 15.80 -3.36 8.38
C GLY A 455 14.69 -2.34 8.11
N GLY A 456 13.53 -2.80 7.62
CA GLY A 456 12.30 -2.00 7.57
C GLY A 456 11.78 -1.65 8.97
N ILE A 457 11.68 -2.65 9.85
CA ILE A 457 11.24 -2.48 11.25
C ILE A 457 12.17 -1.53 12.02
N VAL A 458 13.47 -1.85 12.08
CA VAL A 458 14.46 -1.11 12.86
C VAL A 458 14.71 0.30 12.30
N GLY A 459 14.69 0.46 10.98
CA GLY A 459 14.69 1.79 10.36
C GLY A 459 13.50 2.65 10.81
N GLN A 460 12.33 2.04 11.03
CA GLN A 460 11.19 2.76 11.59
C GLN A 460 11.34 3.02 13.09
N GLU A 461 11.86 2.09 13.90
CA GLU A 461 12.09 2.31 15.33
C GLU A 461 13.09 3.46 15.60
N VAL A 462 14.12 3.63 14.77
CA VAL A 462 14.98 4.82 14.82
C VAL A 462 14.20 6.10 14.49
N VAL A 463 13.32 6.07 13.48
CA VAL A 463 12.45 7.23 13.18
C VAL A 463 11.52 7.56 14.36
N LYS A 464 11.04 6.55 15.11
CA LYS A 464 10.26 6.76 16.34
C LYS A 464 11.13 7.43 17.41
N ALA A 465 12.28 6.84 17.73
CA ALA A 465 13.23 7.36 18.71
C ALA A 465 13.63 8.82 18.46
N CYS A 466 13.98 9.15 17.22
CA CYS A 466 14.43 10.49 16.83
C CYS A 466 13.31 11.54 16.75
N SER A 467 12.02 11.17 16.89
CA SER A 467 10.91 12.11 16.67
C SER A 467 9.83 12.15 17.75
N GLY A 468 9.52 11.01 18.39
CA GLY A 468 8.33 10.83 19.22
C GLY A 468 7.03 10.55 18.44
N LYS A 469 7.09 10.37 17.10
CA LYS A 469 5.95 9.94 16.28
C LYS A 469 5.87 8.41 16.26
N PHE A 470 4.67 7.87 16.38
CA PHE A 470 4.32 6.44 16.44
C PHE A 470 4.73 5.71 17.72
N CYS A 471 4.00 4.65 18.06
CA CYS A 471 4.25 3.83 19.25
C CYS A 471 5.46 2.88 19.05
N PRO A 472 6.52 2.97 19.87
CA PRO A 472 7.68 2.08 19.79
C PRO A 472 7.37 0.60 20.03
N LEU A 473 8.28 -0.25 19.57
CA LEU A 473 8.48 -1.60 20.10
C LEU A 473 8.87 -1.51 21.58
N PHE A 474 8.08 -2.15 22.46
CA PHE A 474 8.28 -2.10 23.91
C PHE A 474 8.22 -3.51 24.50
N GLN A 475 9.33 -4.19 24.80
CA GLN A 475 10.71 -3.85 24.43
C GLN A 475 11.39 -4.88 23.53
N PHE A 476 11.00 -6.16 23.63
CA PHE A 476 11.50 -7.23 22.79
C PHE A 476 10.48 -7.63 21.71
N PHE A 477 10.99 -7.83 20.50
CA PHE A 477 10.28 -8.46 19.39
C PHE A 477 11.08 -9.64 18.86
N TYR A 478 10.43 -10.78 18.64
CA TYR A 478 11.01 -11.98 18.07
C TYR A 478 10.16 -12.47 16.90
N PHE A 479 10.82 -12.99 15.86
CA PHE A 479 10.16 -13.58 14.70
C PHE A 479 10.96 -14.76 14.16
N ASP A 480 10.24 -15.72 13.60
CA ASP A 480 10.81 -16.73 12.71
C ASP A 480 9.85 -17.09 11.58
N SER A 481 10.45 -17.54 10.47
CA SER A 481 9.76 -18.15 9.34
C SER A 481 10.34 -19.53 9.05
N VAL A 482 10.38 -20.40 10.06
CA VAL A 482 10.88 -21.79 9.93
C VAL A 482 10.09 -22.60 8.90
N GLU A 483 8.84 -22.20 8.62
CA GLU A 483 7.98 -22.73 7.57
C GLU A 483 8.53 -22.46 6.15
N SER A 484 9.57 -21.63 6.01
CA SER A 484 10.29 -21.39 4.74
C SER A 484 11.41 -22.42 4.47
N LEU A 485 11.74 -23.30 5.42
CA LEU A 485 12.67 -24.41 5.16
C LEU A 485 12.09 -25.41 4.15
N PRO A 486 12.90 -26.09 3.31
CA PRO A 486 12.40 -27.06 2.35
C PRO A 486 11.58 -28.17 3.01
N SER A 487 10.52 -28.62 2.33
CA SER A 487 9.66 -29.69 2.86
C SER A 487 10.35 -31.07 2.85
N GLU A 488 11.37 -31.26 2.01
CA GLU A 488 12.21 -32.45 1.98
C GLU A 488 13.40 -32.35 2.94
N GLN A 489 13.77 -33.46 3.60
CA GLN A 489 14.91 -33.48 4.52
C GLN A 489 16.24 -33.26 3.78
N LEU A 490 16.92 -32.17 4.12
CA LEU A 490 18.26 -31.84 3.61
C LEU A 490 19.33 -32.85 4.06
N ASP A 491 20.23 -33.20 3.16
CA ASP A 491 21.42 -34.02 3.42
C ASP A 491 22.54 -33.13 4.01
N PRO A 492 23.39 -33.62 4.93
CA PRO A 492 24.52 -32.83 5.46
C PRO A 492 25.44 -32.23 4.39
N ASN A 493 25.57 -32.87 3.21
CA ASN A 493 26.36 -32.36 2.09
C ASN A 493 25.68 -31.19 1.36
N ASP A 494 24.35 -31.01 1.47
CA ASP A 494 23.63 -29.92 0.79
C ASP A 494 24.03 -28.54 1.36
N PHE A 495 24.46 -28.49 2.63
CA PHE A 495 24.89 -27.27 3.33
C PHE A 495 26.35 -26.88 3.04
N ALA A 496 27.10 -27.67 2.27
CA ALA A 496 28.52 -27.42 2.03
C ALA A 496 28.72 -26.09 1.26
N PRO A 497 29.61 -25.19 1.71
CA PRO A 497 29.86 -23.93 1.03
C PRO A 497 30.47 -24.17 -0.35
N LEU A 498 29.96 -23.49 -1.37
CA LEU A 498 30.39 -23.65 -2.76
C LEU A 498 31.45 -22.61 -3.16
N ASN A 499 31.93 -21.81 -2.21
CA ASN A 499 32.70 -20.59 -2.45
C ASN A 499 31.94 -19.66 -3.41
N SER A 500 30.66 -19.44 -3.09
CA SER A 500 29.71 -18.66 -3.86
C SER A 500 29.18 -17.47 -3.05
N ARG A 501 28.63 -16.46 -3.73
CA ARG A 501 27.96 -15.34 -3.07
C ARG A 501 26.69 -15.74 -2.31
N TYR A 502 26.23 -17.00 -2.45
CA TYR A 502 25.01 -17.53 -1.86
C TYR A 502 25.30 -18.47 -0.67
N ASP A 503 26.56 -18.65 -0.25
CA ASP A 503 26.95 -19.66 0.74
C ASP A 503 26.22 -19.49 2.10
N ALA A 504 25.84 -18.27 2.49
CA ALA A 504 25.03 -18.05 3.69
C ALA A 504 23.58 -18.53 3.53
N GLN A 505 23.02 -18.41 2.33
CA GLN A 505 21.68 -18.92 1.99
C GLN A 505 21.68 -20.45 1.85
N ILE A 506 22.73 -21.00 1.21
CA ILE A 506 22.99 -22.45 1.11
C ILE A 506 23.12 -23.10 2.51
N SER A 507 23.71 -22.39 3.48
CA SER A 507 23.85 -22.89 4.86
C SER A 507 22.52 -23.05 5.62
N VAL A 508 21.41 -22.52 5.08
CA VAL A 508 20.05 -22.66 5.64
C VAL A 508 19.17 -23.57 4.77
N PHE A 509 19.18 -23.37 3.46
CA PHE A 509 18.25 -24.03 2.51
C PHE A 509 18.85 -25.16 1.68
N GLY A 510 20.16 -25.36 1.74
CA GLY A 510 20.89 -26.31 0.91
C GLY A 510 21.04 -25.86 -0.56
N CYS A 511 22.06 -26.39 -1.23
CA CYS A 511 22.35 -26.08 -2.63
C CYS A 511 21.21 -26.49 -3.61
N LYS A 512 20.35 -27.44 -3.22
CA LYS A 512 19.19 -27.88 -4.01
C LYS A 512 18.13 -26.79 -4.19
N LEU A 513 17.70 -26.11 -3.11
CA LEU A 513 16.74 -25.00 -3.22
C LEU A 513 17.41 -23.78 -3.87
N GLN A 514 18.70 -23.53 -3.61
CA GLN A 514 19.47 -22.52 -4.34
C GLN A 514 19.41 -22.75 -5.85
N LYS A 515 19.49 -24.01 -6.32
CA LYS A 515 19.38 -24.30 -7.75
C LYS A 515 17.96 -24.13 -8.31
N LYS A 516 16.91 -24.41 -7.53
CA LYS A 516 15.52 -24.09 -7.93
C LYS A 516 15.32 -22.56 -8.08
N LEU A 517 15.91 -21.76 -7.18
CA LEU A 517 15.90 -20.29 -7.25
C LEU A 517 16.61 -19.76 -8.51
N GLU A 518 17.83 -20.24 -8.77
CA GLU A 518 18.62 -19.88 -9.96
C GLU A 518 17.88 -20.10 -11.29
N ASP A 519 17.27 -21.26 -11.48
CA ASP A 519 16.63 -21.63 -12.75
C ASP A 519 15.15 -21.18 -12.84
N ALA A 520 14.65 -20.42 -11.86
CA ALA A 520 13.27 -19.93 -11.83
C ALA A 520 12.98 -18.87 -12.91
N LYS A 521 11.73 -18.85 -13.39
CA LYS A 521 11.21 -17.86 -14.35
C LYS A 521 10.15 -17.00 -13.66
N VAL A 522 10.40 -15.70 -13.56
CA VAL A 522 9.62 -14.79 -12.72
C VAL A 522 9.09 -13.63 -13.55
N LEU A 523 7.82 -13.26 -13.36
CA LEU A 523 7.28 -11.98 -13.78
C LEU A 523 7.15 -11.07 -12.54
N VAL A 524 7.72 -9.88 -12.61
CA VAL A 524 7.47 -8.79 -11.66
C VAL A 524 6.63 -7.72 -12.37
N VAL A 525 5.45 -7.43 -11.83
CA VAL A 525 4.53 -6.42 -12.41
C VAL A 525 4.58 -5.14 -11.57
N GLY A 526 5.15 -4.08 -12.13
CA GLY A 526 5.47 -2.84 -11.42
C GLY A 526 6.94 -2.75 -11.03
N SER A 527 7.51 -1.56 -11.17
CA SER A 527 8.91 -1.20 -10.90
C SER A 527 9.03 0.01 -9.95
N GLY A 528 7.93 0.38 -9.29
CA GLY A 528 7.89 1.40 -8.23
C GLY A 528 8.53 0.93 -6.92
N ALA A 529 8.02 1.41 -5.78
CA ALA A 529 8.60 1.17 -4.45
C ALA A 529 8.82 -0.33 -4.15
N LEU A 530 7.74 -1.12 -4.22
CA LEU A 530 7.81 -2.57 -4.04
C LEU A 530 8.69 -3.23 -5.10
N GLY A 531 8.66 -2.75 -6.36
CA GLY A 531 9.41 -3.36 -7.47
C GLY A 531 10.92 -3.20 -7.32
N CYS A 532 11.39 -2.02 -6.88
CA CYS A 532 12.79 -1.78 -6.56
C CYS A 532 13.29 -2.68 -5.43
N GLU A 533 12.52 -2.80 -4.35
CA GLU A 533 12.85 -3.69 -3.24
C GLU A 533 12.79 -5.16 -3.65
N PHE A 534 11.81 -5.57 -4.47
CA PHE A 534 11.76 -6.95 -5.00
C PHE A 534 12.97 -7.26 -5.88
N LEU A 535 13.37 -6.38 -6.81
CA LEU A 535 14.56 -6.63 -7.62
C LEU A 535 15.84 -6.75 -6.79
N LYS A 536 16.03 -5.91 -5.76
CA LYS A 536 17.11 -6.07 -4.76
C LYS A 536 17.07 -7.46 -4.13
N ASN A 537 15.90 -7.86 -3.63
CA ASN A 537 15.73 -9.14 -2.94
C ASN A 537 16.04 -10.33 -3.85
N LEU A 538 15.47 -10.34 -5.07
CA LEU A 538 15.63 -11.39 -6.07
C LEU A 538 17.09 -11.50 -6.55
N ALA A 539 17.78 -10.37 -6.76
CA ALA A 539 19.19 -10.33 -7.14
C ALA A 539 20.11 -10.96 -6.07
N LEU A 540 19.88 -10.63 -4.79
CA LEU A 540 20.64 -11.19 -3.66
C LEU A 540 20.33 -12.66 -3.41
N MET A 541 19.06 -13.07 -3.50
CA MET A 541 18.65 -14.48 -3.38
C MET A 541 19.15 -15.36 -4.53
N GLY A 542 19.62 -14.76 -5.63
CA GLY A 542 20.08 -15.48 -6.82
C GLY A 542 18.95 -15.97 -7.71
N VAL A 543 17.74 -15.40 -7.60
CA VAL A 543 16.59 -15.80 -8.41
C VAL A 543 16.85 -15.46 -9.87
N SER A 544 16.56 -16.39 -10.77
CA SER A 544 16.81 -16.23 -12.21
C SER A 544 18.28 -15.95 -12.58
N CYS A 545 19.25 -16.35 -11.74
CA CYS A 545 20.68 -16.22 -12.01
C CYS A 545 21.32 -17.46 -12.69
N GLY A 546 20.54 -18.53 -12.90
CA GLY A 546 20.95 -19.74 -13.60
C GLY A 546 20.64 -19.71 -15.09
N GLY A 547 21.35 -20.52 -15.88
CA GLY A 547 21.24 -20.56 -17.35
C GLY A 547 19.90 -21.04 -17.93
N GLN A 548 18.91 -21.38 -17.09
CA GLN A 548 17.51 -21.59 -17.51
C GLN A 548 16.54 -20.55 -16.94
N GLY A 549 16.99 -19.72 -16.00
CA GLY A 549 16.18 -18.69 -15.35
C GLY A 549 15.91 -17.49 -16.26
N LYS A 550 14.85 -16.75 -15.95
CA LYS A 550 14.55 -15.45 -16.57
C LYS A 550 13.63 -14.62 -15.67
N LEU A 551 14.07 -13.44 -15.28
CA LEU A 551 13.23 -12.43 -14.64
C LEU A 551 12.73 -11.47 -15.73
N THR A 552 11.42 -11.27 -15.84
CA THR A 552 10.82 -10.23 -16.68
C THR A 552 10.19 -9.20 -15.76
N ILE A 553 10.62 -7.94 -15.82
CA ILE A 553 9.97 -6.82 -15.13
C ILE A 553 9.29 -5.91 -16.14
N THR A 554 8.08 -5.43 -15.81
CA THR A 554 7.36 -4.47 -16.65
C THR A 554 6.71 -3.36 -15.83
N ASP A 555 6.85 -2.14 -16.31
CA ASP A 555 6.28 -0.90 -15.77
C ASP A 555 6.28 0.13 -16.90
N ASP A 556 5.16 0.80 -17.15
CA ASP A 556 5.01 1.79 -18.22
C ASP A 556 5.25 3.25 -17.77
N ASP A 557 5.57 3.49 -16.50
CA ASP A 557 5.89 4.82 -15.98
C ASP A 557 7.36 5.24 -16.16
N VAL A 558 7.59 6.55 -16.09
CA VAL A 558 8.91 7.19 -15.95
C VAL A 558 9.21 7.58 -14.50
N ILE A 559 10.49 7.77 -14.19
CA ILE A 559 10.99 8.13 -12.85
C ILE A 559 10.74 9.62 -12.58
N GLU A 560 10.03 9.93 -11.50
CA GLU A 560 9.84 11.30 -10.98
C GLU A 560 10.81 11.61 -9.82
N LYS A 561 11.11 12.88 -9.55
CA LYS A 561 11.81 13.31 -8.31
C LYS A 561 11.12 12.77 -7.04
N SER A 562 9.77 12.75 -7.03
CA SER A 562 8.94 12.25 -5.94
C SER A 562 9.14 10.76 -5.60
N ASN A 563 9.79 10.00 -6.49
CA ASN A 563 9.93 8.55 -6.37
C ASN A 563 11.16 8.18 -5.54
N LEU A 564 12.22 8.99 -5.61
CA LEU A 564 13.56 8.66 -5.12
C LEU A 564 13.60 8.34 -3.61
N SER A 565 12.79 9.04 -2.81
CA SER A 565 12.62 8.82 -1.35
C SER A 565 12.14 7.41 -0.92
N ARG A 566 11.78 6.53 -1.86
CA ARG A 566 11.44 5.12 -1.60
C ARG A 566 11.73 4.16 -2.77
N GLN A 567 12.42 4.61 -3.82
CA GLN A 567 12.71 3.82 -5.03
C GLN A 567 14.23 3.84 -5.27
N PHE A 568 14.95 3.24 -4.32
CA PHE A 568 16.39 3.44 -4.10
C PHE A 568 17.32 2.92 -5.22
N LEU A 569 16.79 2.16 -6.17
CA LEU A 569 17.51 1.76 -7.39
C LEU A 569 17.66 2.91 -8.40
N PHE A 570 17.03 4.05 -8.14
CA PHE A 570 17.09 5.27 -8.95
C PHE A 570 17.95 6.36 -8.28
N ARG A 571 18.34 7.36 -9.07
CA ARG A 571 19.15 8.52 -8.69
C ARG A 571 18.60 9.77 -9.40
N ASP A 572 19.03 10.97 -8.99
CA ASP A 572 18.58 12.24 -9.59
C ASP A 572 18.75 12.28 -11.12
N TRP A 573 19.83 11.70 -11.64
CA TRP A 573 20.13 11.63 -13.08
C TRP A 573 19.26 10.63 -13.87
N ASN A 574 18.40 9.85 -13.20
CA ASN A 574 17.46 8.93 -13.85
C ASN A 574 16.07 9.53 -14.06
N ILE A 575 15.79 10.75 -13.56
CA ILE A 575 14.48 11.40 -13.73
C ILE A 575 14.12 11.51 -15.22
N GLY A 576 12.88 11.15 -15.55
CA GLY A 576 12.36 11.08 -16.94
C GLY A 576 12.73 9.81 -17.72
N GLN A 577 13.53 8.89 -17.16
CA GLN A 577 13.81 7.57 -17.75
C GLN A 577 12.76 6.54 -17.30
N ALA A 578 12.53 5.49 -18.08
CA ALA A 578 11.53 4.45 -17.76
C ALA A 578 11.95 3.60 -16.55
N LYS A 579 11.04 3.43 -15.57
CA LYS A 579 11.33 2.78 -14.27
C LYS A 579 11.92 1.38 -14.44
N SER A 580 11.24 0.51 -15.19
CA SER A 580 11.64 -0.89 -15.39
C SER A 580 13.05 -1.05 -15.97
N THR A 581 13.44 -0.14 -16.85
CA THR A 581 14.70 -0.21 -17.60
C THR A 581 15.89 0.18 -16.72
N VAL A 582 15.74 1.24 -15.91
CA VAL A 582 16.76 1.64 -14.93
C VAL A 582 16.83 0.62 -13.79
N ALA A 583 15.68 0.18 -13.27
CA ALA A 583 15.63 -0.76 -12.14
C ALA A 583 16.28 -2.10 -12.48
N ALA A 584 16.08 -2.60 -13.70
CA ALA A 584 16.75 -3.80 -14.19
C ALA A 584 18.28 -3.63 -14.30
N ALA A 585 18.76 -2.46 -14.74
CA ALA A 585 20.19 -2.17 -14.81
C ALA A 585 20.83 -2.11 -13.40
N SER A 586 20.18 -1.44 -12.44
CA SER A 586 20.62 -1.39 -11.03
C SER A 586 20.53 -2.76 -10.34
N ALA A 587 19.56 -3.61 -10.69
CA ALA A 587 19.50 -4.99 -10.19
C ALA A 587 20.63 -5.87 -10.75
N ALA A 588 21.01 -5.66 -12.01
CA ALA A 588 22.12 -6.36 -12.66
C ALA A 588 23.50 -5.88 -12.16
N SER A 589 23.64 -4.67 -11.60
CA SER A 589 24.88 -4.27 -10.90
C SER A 589 24.99 -4.92 -9.51
N ILE A 590 23.88 -5.02 -8.76
CA ILE A 590 23.82 -5.79 -7.50
C ILE A 590 24.19 -7.25 -7.74
N ASN A 591 23.73 -7.86 -8.84
CA ASN A 591 24.16 -9.20 -9.24
C ASN A 591 24.32 -9.39 -10.77
N PRO A 592 25.57 -9.39 -11.29
CA PRO A 592 25.86 -9.59 -12.71
C PRO A 592 25.45 -10.94 -13.33
N GLN A 593 24.96 -11.89 -12.54
CA GLN A 593 24.39 -13.16 -13.02
C GLN A 593 22.88 -13.08 -13.31
N LEU A 594 22.20 -12.01 -12.88
CA LEU A 594 20.75 -11.87 -12.97
C LEU A 594 20.27 -11.79 -14.43
N CYS A 595 19.57 -12.82 -14.91
CA CYS A 595 19.04 -12.87 -16.27
C CYS A 595 17.71 -12.11 -16.38
N ILE A 596 17.80 -10.77 -16.39
CA ILE A 596 16.66 -9.84 -16.39
C ILE A 596 16.34 -9.23 -17.76
N GLU A 597 15.06 -9.15 -18.09
CA GLU A 597 14.49 -8.41 -19.22
C GLU A 597 13.54 -7.33 -18.69
N ALA A 598 13.69 -6.09 -19.19
CA ALA A 598 12.82 -4.96 -18.85
C ALA A 598 11.88 -4.65 -20.02
N LEU A 599 10.59 -4.53 -19.71
CA LEU A 599 9.53 -4.13 -20.63
C LEU A 599 8.88 -2.83 -20.16
N GLN A 600 8.25 -2.10 -21.08
CA GLN A 600 7.58 -0.82 -20.83
C GLN A 600 6.08 -0.94 -21.17
N ASN A 601 5.50 -2.10 -20.85
CA ASN A 601 4.16 -2.47 -21.29
C ASN A 601 3.23 -2.62 -20.07
N ARG A 602 2.21 -1.75 -19.99
CA ARG A 602 1.12 -1.89 -19.02
C ARG A 602 0.51 -3.29 -19.14
N VAL A 603 0.44 -4.04 -18.04
CA VAL A 603 -0.16 -5.38 -18.05
C VAL A 603 -1.67 -5.23 -18.06
N GLY A 604 -2.29 -5.48 -19.21
CA GLY A 604 -3.73 -5.30 -19.44
C GLY A 604 -4.22 -6.05 -20.67
N PRO A 605 -5.52 -5.96 -21.01
CA PRO A 605 -6.08 -6.59 -22.20
C PRO A 605 -5.43 -6.13 -23.52
N GLU A 606 -5.04 -4.85 -23.57
CA GLU A 606 -4.35 -4.21 -24.71
C GLU A 606 -2.98 -4.85 -25.04
N THR A 607 -2.38 -5.60 -24.10
CA THR A 607 -1.02 -6.15 -24.20
C THR A 607 -0.97 -7.68 -24.17
N GLU A 608 -2.10 -8.38 -24.38
CA GLU A 608 -2.13 -9.85 -24.56
C GLU A 608 -1.27 -10.36 -25.74
N ASN A 609 -0.88 -9.49 -26.67
CA ASN A 609 0.04 -9.79 -27.77
C ASN A 609 1.53 -9.85 -27.33
N VAL A 610 1.88 -9.20 -26.22
CA VAL A 610 3.21 -9.26 -25.58
C VAL A 610 3.21 -10.34 -24.51
N PHE A 611 2.17 -10.33 -23.65
CA PHE A 611 1.97 -11.29 -22.57
C PHE A 611 1.04 -12.42 -23.04
N ASP A 612 1.48 -13.15 -24.08
CA ASP A 612 0.71 -14.18 -24.78
C ASP A 612 0.54 -15.49 -23.98
N ASP A 613 -0.25 -16.43 -24.52
CA ASP A 613 -0.41 -17.78 -23.95
C ASP A 613 0.96 -18.42 -23.65
N THR A 614 1.95 -18.30 -24.56
CA THR A 614 3.29 -18.87 -24.38
C THR A 614 4.06 -18.26 -23.22
N PHE A 615 3.98 -16.95 -23.05
CA PHE A 615 4.66 -16.22 -21.98
C PHE A 615 4.17 -16.70 -20.62
N TRP A 616 2.87 -16.60 -20.34
CA TRP A 616 2.30 -17.10 -19.08
C TRP A 616 2.42 -18.62 -18.95
N GLU A 617 2.45 -19.37 -20.05
CA GLU A 617 2.65 -20.82 -20.02
C GLU A 617 4.00 -21.21 -19.38
N ASN A 618 5.06 -20.40 -19.57
CA ASN A 618 6.44 -20.70 -19.18
C ASN A 618 6.91 -20.11 -17.84
N LEU A 619 6.15 -19.23 -17.20
CA LEU A 619 6.50 -18.64 -15.91
C LEU A 619 6.47 -19.70 -14.77
N THR A 620 7.29 -19.53 -13.75
CA THR A 620 7.24 -20.28 -12.49
C THR A 620 6.27 -19.60 -11.51
N VAL A 621 6.49 -18.31 -11.23
CA VAL A 621 5.79 -17.48 -10.24
C VAL A 621 5.62 -16.04 -10.76
N VAL A 622 4.60 -15.33 -10.25
CA VAL A 622 4.33 -13.92 -10.53
C VAL A 622 4.36 -13.13 -9.22
N ILE A 623 4.90 -11.91 -9.25
CA ILE A 623 5.02 -11.02 -8.09
C ILE A 623 4.42 -9.65 -8.47
N ASN A 624 3.44 -9.19 -7.70
CA ASN A 624 2.83 -7.87 -7.88
C ASN A 624 3.54 -6.80 -7.03
N ALA A 625 3.90 -5.71 -7.69
CA ALA A 625 4.49 -4.49 -7.14
C ALA A 625 3.65 -3.26 -7.52
N LEU A 626 2.33 -3.44 -7.53
CA LEU A 626 1.33 -2.53 -8.10
C LEU A 626 0.86 -1.47 -7.10
N ASP A 627 0.27 -0.40 -7.61
CA ASP A 627 -0.33 0.70 -6.84
C ASP A 627 -1.87 0.69 -6.84
N ASN A 628 -2.51 0.12 -7.88
CA ASN A 628 -3.96 0.17 -8.09
C ASN A 628 -4.63 -1.22 -8.10
N VAL A 629 -5.90 -1.27 -7.71
CA VAL A 629 -6.69 -2.52 -7.58
C VAL A 629 -7.05 -3.13 -8.95
N ASN A 630 -7.26 -2.32 -9.99
CA ASN A 630 -7.65 -2.82 -11.30
C ASN A 630 -6.55 -3.67 -11.97
N ALA A 631 -5.29 -3.22 -11.88
CA ALA A 631 -4.14 -3.99 -12.34
C ALA A 631 -3.97 -5.29 -11.52
N ARG A 632 -4.15 -5.23 -10.18
CA ARG A 632 -4.11 -6.42 -9.32
C ARG A 632 -5.14 -7.45 -9.73
N LEU A 633 -6.40 -7.03 -9.91
CA LEU A 633 -7.49 -7.91 -10.37
C LEU A 633 -7.25 -8.48 -11.77
N TYR A 634 -6.60 -7.74 -12.68
CA TYR A 634 -6.22 -8.28 -13.98
C TYR A 634 -5.10 -9.32 -13.87
N VAL A 635 -4.02 -9.05 -13.13
CA VAL A 635 -2.94 -10.03 -12.92
C VAL A 635 -3.45 -11.25 -12.15
N ASP A 636 -4.29 -11.07 -11.14
CA ASP A 636 -4.99 -12.16 -10.45
C ASP A 636 -5.79 -13.01 -11.43
N GLN A 637 -6.59 -12.41 -12.32
CA GLN A 637 -7.30 -13.14 -13.37
C GLN A 637 -6.34 -13.88 -14.33
N ARG A 638 -5.15 -13.34 -14.65
CA ARG A 638 -4.14 -14.05 -15.45
C ARG A 638 -3.44 -15.17 -14.68
N CYS A 639 -3.20 -15.02 -13.38
CA CYS A 639 -2.58 -16.05 -12.54
C CYS A 639 -3.56 -17.17 -12.15
N LEU A 640 -4.79 -16.80 -11.84
CA LEU A 640 -5.96 -17.67 -11.68
C LEU A 640 -6.22 -18.45 -12.97
N TYR A 641 -6.19 -17.78 -14.13
CA TYR A 641 -6.16 -18.45 -15.43
C TYR A 641 -4.90 -19.31 -15.51
N PHE A 642 -3.71 -18.81 -15.84
CA PHE A 642 -2.53 -19.64 -16.12
C PHE A 642 -1.95 -20.47 -14.95
N GLN A 643 -2.66 -20.64 -13.82
CA GLN A 643 -2.24 -21.34 -12.60
C GLN A 643 -0.78 -21.03 -12.26
N LYS A 644 -0.55 -19.75 -12.02
CA LYS A 644 0.69 -19.26 -11.45
C LYS A 644 0.46 -18.95 -9.98
N PRO A 645 1.35 -19.40 -9.08
CA PRO A 645 1.53 -18.74 -7.80
C PRO A 645 1.70 -17.24 -8.02
N LEU A 646 0.87 -16.45 -7.34
CA LEU A 646 0.91 -15.00 -7.34
C LEU A 646 1.22 -14.53 -5.92
N LEU A 647 2.30 -13.78 -5.79
CA LEU A 647 2.67 -13.11 -4.55
C LEU A 647 2.19 -11.65 -4.62
N GLU A 648 1.26 -11.28 -3.75
CA GLU A 648 0.62 -9.96 -3.71
C GLU A 648 1.05 -9.19 -2.46
N SER A 649 1.20 -7.87 -2.59
CA SER A 649 1.55 -6.99 -1.47
C SER A 649 1.13 -5.53 -1.69
N GLY A 650 0.80 -4.84 -0.61
CA GLY A 650 0.43 -3.43 -0.60
C GLY A 650 1.01 -2.68 0.59
N THR A 651 1.19 -1.37 0.46
CA THR A 651 1.62 -0.47 1.53
C THR A 651 0.75 0.78 1.56
N LEU A 652 0.49 1.31 2.76
CA LEU A 652 -0.24 2.56 2.99
C LEU A 652 0.37 3.26 4.20
N GLY A 653 1.32 4.16 3.94
CA GLY A 653 2.18 4.74 4.96
C GLY A 653 2.94 3.67 5.73
N ALA A 654 2.73 3.60 7.04
CA ALA A 654 3.34 2.58 7.91
C ALA A 654 2.62 1.22 7.87
N LYS A 655 1.41 1.14 7.28
CA LYS A 655 0.62 -0.09 7.10
C LYS A 655 1.13 -0.87 5.90
N CYS A 656 1.09 -2.20 5.96
CA CYS A 656 1.28 -3.08 4.82
C CYS A 656 0.46 -4.38 4.92
N ASN A 657 0.21 -5.00 3.77
CA ASN A 657 -0.36 -6.33 3.67
C ASN A 657 0.43 -7.18 2.67
N THR A 658 0.37 -8.51 2.87
CA THR A 658 0.91 -9.52 1.96
C THR A 658 -0.12 -10.64 1.82
N GLN A 659 -0.28 -11.18 0.60
CA GLN A 659 -1.23 -12.25 0.32
C GLN A 659 -0.62 -13.27 -0.65
N MET A 660 -0.73 -14.56 -0.29
CA MET A 660 -0.19 -15.68 -1.06
C MET A 660 -1.32 -16.38 -1.80
N ILE A 661 -1.33 -16.24 -3.13
CA ILE A 661 -2.32 -16.83 -4.02
C ILE A 661 -1.69 -18.06 -4.70
N ILE A 662 -1.97 -19.25 -4.17
CA ILE A 662 -1.32 -20.51 -4.53
C ILE A 662 -2.31 -21.45 -5.24
N PRO A 663 -2.08 -21.83 -6.51
CA PRO A 663 -2.97 -22.70 -7.27
C PRO A 663 -3.38 -23.98 -6.55
N HIS A 664 -4.68 -24.24 -6.50
CA HIS A 664 -5.32 -25.38 -5.81
C HIS A 664 -5.18 -25.42 -4.27
N LEU A 665 -4.49 -24.47 -3.65
CA LEU A 665 -4.32 -24.41 -2.18
C LEU A 665 -5.01 -23.21 -1.51
N SER A 666 -5.07 -22.04 -2.16
CA SER A 666 -5.74 -20.84 -1.62
C SER A 666 -6.88 -20.35 -2.52
N GLU A 667 -7.65 -19.36 -2.05
CA GLU A 667 -8.45 -18.47 -2.91
C GLU A 667 -7.56 -17.51 -3.73
N ASN A 668 -8.15 -16.90 -4.75
CA ASN A 668 -7.54 -15.85 -5.57
C ASN A 668 -7.83 -14.45 -4.99
N TYR A 669 -7.05 -13.42 -5.36
CA TYR A 669 -7.18 -12.08 -4.78
C TYR A 669 -8.58 -11.49 -4.99
N GLY A 670 -9.17 -11.68 -6.17
CA GLY A 670 -10.53 -11.23 -6.49
C GLY A 670 -11.68 -12.04 -5.87
N ALA A 671 -11.43 -13.03 -5.00
CA ALA A 671 -12.47 -13.69 -4.21
C ALA A 671 -12.95 -12.78 -3.07
N SER A 672 -12.00 -12.12 -2.40
CA SER A 672 -12.24 -11.01 -1.48
C SER A 672 -12.62 -9.72 -2.23
N ARG A 673 -13.31 -8.81 -1.54
CA ARG A 673 -13.52 -7.43 -2.02
C ARG A 673 -13.12 -6.45 -0.94
N ASP A 674 -12.14 -5.60 -1.25
CA ASP A 674 -11.79 -4.44 -0.45
C ASP A 674 -12.97 -3.45 -0.39
N PRO A 675 -13.12 -2.65 0.68
CA PRO A 675 -14.12 -1.59 0.75
C PRO A 675 -13.95 -0.59 -0.41
N PRO A 676 -15.01 -0.21 -1.14
CA PRO A 676 -14.91 0.80 -2.18
C PRO A 676 -14.60 2.17 -1.58
N GLU A 677 -13.93 3.03 -2.35
CA GLU A 677 -13.74 4.45 -1.97
C GLU A 677 -15.09 5.09 -1.62
N LYS A 678 -15.19 5.73 -0.43
CA LYS A 678 -16.31 6.61 -0.10
C LYS A 678 -16.34 7.76 -1.12
N GLN A 679 -17.39 7.84 -1.93
CA GLN A 679 -17.63 8.98 -2.81
C GLN A 679 -18.76 9.84 -2.23
N ALA A 680 -18.48 11.14 -2.06
CA ALA A 680 -19.45 12.10 -1.55
C ALA A 680 -20.64 12.26 -2.52
N PRO A 681 -21.89 12.40 -2.03
CA PRO A 681 -23.05 12.60 -2.89
C PRO A 681 -22.92 13.84 -3.78
N MET A 682 -23.38 13.76 -5.03
CA MET A 682 -23.19 14.83 -6.02
C MET A 682 -23.81 16.18 -5.58
N CYS A 683 -24.92 16.19 -4.84
CA CYS A 683 -25.49 17.41 -4.28
C CYS A 683 -24.63 18.01 -3.15
N THR A 684 -23.93 17.18 -2.38
CA THR A 684 -22.98 17.61 -1.34
C THR A 684 -21.76 18.26 -2.00
N VAL A 685 -21.18 17.60 -3.02
CA VAL A 685 -20.06 18.15 -3.80
C VAL A 685 -20.44 19.45 -4.52
N HIS A 686 -21.58 19.50 -5.21
CA HIS A 686 -21.97 20.65 -6.04
C HIS A 686 -22.65 21.80 -5.28
N SER A 687 -23.40 21.55 -4.19
CA SER A 687 -24.24 22.58 -3.55
C SER A 687 -24.16 22.68 -2.03
N PHE A 688 -23.76 21.61 -1.31
CA PHE A 688 -23.77 21.57 0.16
C PHE A 688 -22.47 21.00 0.78
N PRO A 689 -21.28 21.55 0.44
CA PRO A 689 -20.04 21.16 1.10
C PRO A 689 -20.05 21.55 2.57
N HIS A 690 -19.31 20.79 3.39
CA HIS A 690 -19.20 21.00 4.84
C HIS A 690 -17.82 20.64 5.41
N ASN A 691 -16.99 19.89 4.66
CA ASN A 691 -15.57 19.66 4.91
C ASN A 691 -14.74 20.16 3.69
N ILE A 692 -13.42 20.16 3.81
CA ILE A 692 -12.54 20.64 2.72
C ILE A 692 -12.47 19.66 1.54
N ASP A 693 -12.61 18.36 1.79
CA ASP A 693 -12.58 17.28 0.80
C ASP A 693 -13.71 17.42 -0.24
N HIS A 694 -14.90 17.87 0.18
CA HIS A 694 -16.00 18.20 -0.73
C HIS A 694 -15.67 19.42 -1.61
N CYS A 695 -14.96 20.42 -1.06
CA CYS A 695 -14.48 21.58 -1.83
C CYS A 695 -13.35 21.21 -2.81
N LEU A 696 -12.42 20.34 -2.41
CA LEU A 696 -11.30 19.86 -3.23
C LEU A 696 -11.77 18.91 -4.33
N THR A 697 -12.70 18.00 -4.04
CA THR A 697 -13.36 17.13 -5.04
C THR A 697 -14.09 17.95 -6.09
N TRP A 698 -14.79 19.02 -5.68
CA TRP A 698 -15.40 19.96 -6.61
C TRP A 698 -14.35 20.73 -7.43
N ALA A 699 -13.32 21.29 -6.80
CA ALA A 699 -12.27 22.05 -7.47
C ALA A 699 -11.52 21.21 -8.51
N ARG A 700 -11.25 19.94 -8.18
CA ARG A 700 -10.68 18.92 -9.09
C ARG A 700 -11.58 18.68 -10.31
N SER A 701 -12.89 18.56 -10.11
CA SER A 701 -13.88 18.36 -11.17
C SER A 701 -14.00 19.58 -12.11
N GLU A 702 -14.03 20.80 -11.57
CA GLU A 702 -14.05 22.03 -12.37
C GLU A 702 -12.72 22.25 -13.12
N PHE A 703 -11.57 21.90 -12.52
CA PHE A 703 -10.26 21.92 -13.21
C PHE A 703 -10.28 21.04 -14.46
N GLU A 704 -10.64 19.76 -14.31
CA GLU A 704 -10.75 18.83 -15.45
C GLU A 704 -11.79 19.29 -16.47
N GLY A 705 -12.93 19.81 -16.00
CA GLY A 705 -14.00 20.33 -16.85
C GLY A 705 -13.54 21.48 -17.73
N LEU A 706 -12.96 22.52 -17.13
CA LEU A 706 -12.57 23.75 -17.81
C LEU A 706 -11.31 23.61 -18.69
N LEU A 707 -10.35 22.78 -18.26
CA LEU A 707 -8.98 22.80 -18.80
C LEU A 707 -8.60 21.55 -19.60
N GLU A 708 -9.27 20.42 -19.39
CA GLU A 708 -8.99 19.16 -20.09
C GLU A 708 -10.14 18.76 -21.02
N LYS A 709 -11.34 18.59 -20.45
CA LYS A 709 -12.51 18.01 -21.13
C LYS A 709 -13.07 18.96 -22.19
N ILE A 710 -13.37 20.22 -21.85
CA ILE A 710 -13.87 21.21 -22.83
C ILE A 710 -12.87 21.44 -23.97
N PRO A 711 -11.56 21.66 -23.75
CA PRO A 711 -10.60 21.78 -24.85
C PRO A 711 -10.47 20.53 -25.72
N THR A 712 -10.65 19.33 -25.15
CA THR A 712 -10.66 18.06 -25.90
C THR A 712 -11.89 17.94 -26.81
N GLU A 713 -13.08 18.23 -26.29
CA GLU A 713 -14.33 18.24 -27.07
C GLU A 713 -14.30 19.32 -28.18
N VAL A 714 -13.74 20.51 -27.89
CA VAL A 714 -13.49 21.54 -28.91
C VAL A 714 -12.54 21.00 -30.00
N ASN A 715 -11.44 20.34 -29.64
CA ASN A 715 -10.51 19.77 -30.61
C ASN A 715 -11.13 18.62 -31.44
N ALA A 716 -12.02 17.82 -30.86
CA ALA A 716 -12.79 16.81 -31.58
C ALA A 716 -13.73 17.47 -32.61
N TYR A 717 -14.53 18.46 -32.18
CA TYR A 717 -15.39 19.24 -33.08
C TYR A 717 -14.59 19.91 -34.21
N LEU A 718 -13.47 20.57 -33.90
CA LEU A 718 -12.61 21.24 -34.89
C LEU A 718 -11.87 20.27 -35.83
N SER A 719 -11.87 18.96 -35.55
CA SER A 719 -11.21 17.93 -36.38
C SER A 719 -12.16 17.23 -37.33
N ASN A 720 -13.40 16.95 -36.93
CA ASN A 720 -14.46 16.55 -37.88
C ASN A 720 -15.83 17.14 -37.49
N PRO A 721 -16.12 18.42 -37.87
CA PRO A 721 -17.37 19.08 -37.52
C PRO A 721 -18.63 18.33 -38.01
N GLY A 722 -18.53 17.62 -39.14
CA GLY A 722 -19.64 16.88 -39.73
C GLY A 722 -20.00 15.62 -38.94
N GLU A 723 -18.98 14.82 -38.61
CA GLU A 723 -19.15 13.59 -37.82
C GLU A 723 -19.50 13.90 -36.36
N TYR A 724 -18.81 14.85 -35.73
CA TYR A 724 -19.07 15.27 -34.35
C TYR A 724 -20.52 15.75 -34.17
N THR A 725 -20.99 16.67 -35.03
CA THR A 725 -22.38 17.16 -34.93
C THR A 725 -23.42 16.10 -35.31
N SER A 726 -23.05 15.11 -36.12
CA SER A 726 -23.91 13.94 -36.40
C SER A 726 -23.97 12.98 -35.21
N SER A 727 -22.87 12.81 -34.46
CA SER A 727 -22.81 11.99 -33.25
C SER A 727 -23.66 12.58 -32.12
N MET A 728 -23.50 13.88 -31.83
CA MET A 728 -24.30 14.55 -30.79
C MET A 728 -25.80 14.56 -31.11
N ARG A 729 -26.18 14.73 -32.38
CA ARG A 729 -27.57 14.57 -32.86
C ARG A 729 -28.11 13.14 -32.71
N LYS A 730 -27.25 12.13 -32.79
CA LYS A 730 -27.61 10.71 -32.63
C LYS A 730 -27.74 10.30 -31.15
N ALA A 731 -27.01 10.95 -30.25
CA ALA A 731 -27.21 10.83 -28.81
C ALA A 731 -28.54 11.47 -28.39
N GLY A 732 -28.76 12.73 -28.75
CA GLY A 732 -30.06 13.41 -28.60
C GLY A 732 -30.52 13.59 -27.15
N ASP A 733 -29.59 13.57 -26.19
CA ASP A 733 -29.87 13.62 -24.75
C ASP A 733 -29.34 14.92 -24.10
N ALA A 734 -29.65 15.08 -22.80
CA ALA A 734 -29.25 16.25 -22.04
C ALA A 734 -27.71 16.36 -21.85
N GLN A 735 -26.97 15.26 -21.97
CA GLN A 735 -25.50 15.25 -21.87
C GLN A 735 -24.86 15.78 -23.17
N ALA A 736 -25.36 15.37 -24.33
CA ALA A 736 -24.99 15.95 -25.62
C ALA A 736 -25.32 17.44 -25.68
N ARG A 737 -26.46 17.87 -25.10
CA ARG A 737 -26.86 19.28 -25.00
C ARG A 737 -25.88 20.09 -24.14
N ASP A 738 -25.62 19.68 -22.90
CA ASP A 738 -24.66 20.35 -21.98
C ASP A 738 -23.24 20.41 -22.58
N THR A 739 -22.80 19.34 -23.27
CA THR A 739 -21.51 19.31 -23.96
C THR A 739 -21.45 20.37 -25.07
N LEU A 740 -22.49 20.47 -25.91
CA LEU A 740 -22.57 21.47 -26.98
C LEU A 740 -22.70 22.90 -26.43
N GLU A 741 -23.42 23.11 -25.32
CA GLU A 741 -23.49 24.41 -24.62
C GLU A 741 -22.11 24.87 -24.15
N ARG A 742 -21.33 23.99 -23.50
CA ARG A 742 -19.96 24.29 -23.04
C ARG A 742 -18.97 24.56 -24.17
N VAL A 743 -19.01 23.76 -25.24
CA VAL A 743 -18.16 23.96 -26.43
C VAL A 743 -18.49 25.30 -27.12
N LEU A 744 -19.77 25.67 -27.18
CA LEU A 744 -20.21 26.96 -27.74
C LEU A 744 -19.83 28.14 -26.84
N GLU A 745 -19.97 28.02 -25.52
CA GLU A 745 -19.52 29.04 -24.58
C GLU A 745 -18.01 29.28 -24.72
N CYS A 746 -17.21 28.21 -24.76
CA CYS A 746 -15.76 28.30 -24.83
C CYS A 746 -15.23 28.88 -26.15
N LEU A 747 -15.87 28.58 -27.28
CA LEU A 747 -15.51 29.12 -28.61
C LEU A 747 -16.13 30.49 -28.91
N GLY A 748 -17.23 30.84 -28.24
CA GLY A 748 -17.99 32.07 -28.44
C GLY A 748 -17.77 33.11 -27.34
N ARG A 749 -18.46 32.95 -26.21
CA ARG A 749 -18.52 33.96 -25.13
C ARG A 749 -17.22 34.07 -24.32
N GLU A 750 -16.49 32.98 -24.17
CA GLU A 750 -15.30 32.87 -23.33
C GLU A 750 -14.00 32.67 -24.14
N ARG A 751 -14.02 32.99 -25.44
CA ARG A 751 -12.82 33.02 -26.28
C ARG A 751 -11.89 34.14 -25.82
N CYS A 752 -10.62 33.81 -25.60
CA CYS A 752 -9.56 34.78 -25.32
C CYS A 752 -8.69 34.96 -26.58
N GLU A 753 -8.19 36.18 -26.81
CA GLU A 753 -7.19 36.46 -27.88
C GLU A 753 -5.93 37.12 -27.32
N THR A 754 -6.05 37.78 -26.16
CA THR A 754 -5.00 38.43 -25.40
C THR A 754 -4.93 37.88 -23.98
N PHE A 755 -3.81 38.12 -23.28
CA PHE A 755 -3.70 37.77 -21.87
C PHE A 755 -4.68 38.56 -20.98
N GLN A 756 -5.07 39.77 -21.38
CA GLN A 756 -6.06 40.56 -20.65
C GLN A 756 -7.44 39.90 -20.68
N ASP A 757 -7.83 39.28 -21.81
CA ASP A 757 -9.07 38.50 -21.88
C ASP A 757 -9.04 37.29 -20.93
N CYS A 758 -7.86 36.71 -20.71
CA CYS A 758 -7.67 35.61 -19.74
C CYS A 758 -7.82 36.09 -18.29
N VAL A 759 -7.36 37.31 -17.98
CA VAL A 759 -7.56 37.97 -16.67
C VAL A 759 -9.03 38.33 -16.46
N THR A 760 -9.71 38.89 -17.47
CA THR A 760 -11.16 39.15 -17.45
C THR A 760 -11.97 37.86 -17.29
N TRP A 761 -11.63 36.80 -18.03
CA TRP A 761 -12.25 35.48 -17.89
C TRP A 761 -12.11 34.94 -16.46
N ALA A 762 -10.90 34.98 -15.89
CA ALA A 762 -10.66 34.56 -14.50
C ALA A 762 -11.48 35.39 -13.50
N ARG A 763 -11.56 36.73 -13.66
CA ARG A 763 -12.35 37.60 -12.77
C ARG A 763 -13.85 37.34 -12.88
N LEU A 764 -14.35 36.99 -14.07
CA LEU A 764 -15.74 36.59 -14.29
C LEU A 764 -16.03 35.21 -13.70
N LYS A 765 -15.12 34.23 -13.80
CA LYS A 765 -15.27 32.93 -13.12
C LYS A 765 -15.28 33.08 -11.60
N PHE A 766 -14.46 33.96 -11.02
CA PHE A 766 -14.53 34.28 -9.58
C PHE A 766 -15.93 34.77 -9.18
N GLU A 767 -16.48 35.74 -9.92
CA GLU A 767 -17.82 36.26 -9.63
C GLU A 767 -18.89 35.18 -9.82
N ASP A 768 -18.80 34.35 -10.86
CA ASP A 768 -19.78 33.28 -11.10
C ASP A 768 -19.80 32.26 -9.96
N TYR A 769 -18.65 31.65 -9.65
CA TYR A 769 -18.56 30.58 -8.67
C TYR A 769 -18.83 31.05 -7.23
N PHE A 770 -18.14 32.11 -6.77
CA PHE A 770 -18.09 32.45 -5.35
C PHE A 770 -19.05 33.56 -4.92
N ALA A 771 -19.66 34.26 -5.89
CA ALA A 771 -20.62 35.33 -5.61
C ALA A 771 -21.99 35.03 -6.22
N ASN A 772 -22.10 34.79 -7.52
CA ASN A 772 -23.39 34.75 -8.24
C ASN A 772 -24.15 33.44 -8.04
N ARG A 773 -23.48 32.29 -8.15
CA ARG A 773 -24.10 30.99 -7.79
C ARG A 773 -24.53 30.96 -6.33
N VAL A 774 -23.79 31.63 -5.43
CA VAL A 774 -24.15 31.77 -4.02
C VAL A 774 -25.34 32.71 -3.81
N LYS A 775 -25.34 33.89 -4.44
CA LYS A 775 -26.51 34.82 -4.48
C LYS A 775 -27.77 34.10 -4.98
N GLN A 776 -27.66 33.26 -6.02
CA GLN A 776 -28.76 32.42 -6.50
C GLN A 776 -29.19 31.36 -5.47
N LEU A 777 -28.25 30.68 -4.83
CA LEU A 777 -28.52 29.62 -3.85
C LEU A 777 -29.28 30.17 -2.63
N ILE A 778 -28.84 31.29 -2.05
CA ILE A 778 -29.51 31.92 -0.91
C ILE A 778 -30.83 32.63 -1.28
N TYR A 779 -30.99 33.07 -2.54
CA TYR A 779 -32.28 33.53 -3.06
C TYR A 779 -33.29 32.38 -3.20
N THR A 780 -32.80 31.18 -3.56
CA THR A 780 -33.63 29.97 -3.72
C THR A 780 -33.96 29.33 -2.36
N PHE A 781 -33.03 29.39 -1.40
CA PHE A 781 -33.20 28.93 -0.02
C PHE A 781 -32.65 29.99 0.97
N PRO A 782 -33.48 30.95 1.41
CA PRO A 782 -33.14 31.93 2.45
C PRO A 782 -32.64 31.30 3.76
N GLU A 783 -31.97 32.07 4.62
CA GLU A 783 -31.42 31.56 5.89
C GLU A 783 -32.51 30.98 6.82
N ASP A 784 -33.70 31.60 6.81
CA ASP A 784 -34.89 31.18 7.56
C ASP A 784 -35.74 30.12 6.84
N ALA A 785 -35.29 29.60 5.68
CA ALA A 785 -36.04 28.61 4.92
C ALA A 785 -36.29 27.33 5.73
N ALA A 786 -37.54 26.87 5.74
CA ALA A 786 -37.97 25.64 6.38
C ALA A 786 -38.22 24.52 5.36
N THR A 787 -37.94 23.29 5.78
CA THR A 787 -38.34 22.06 5.08
C THR A 787 -39.85 21.80 5.21
N SER A 788 -40.39 20.85 4.44
CA SER A 788 -41.82 20.48 4.48
C SER A 788 -42.29 19.90 5.82
N THR A 789 -41.38 19.59 6.76
CA THR A 789 -41.69 19.17 8.13
C THR A 789 -41.61 20.31 9.15
N GLY A 790 -41.24 21.52 8.72
CA GLY A 790 -41.03 22.69 9.58
C GLY A 790 -39.64 22.80 10.21
N ALA A 791 -38.75 21.82 9.99
CA ALA A 791 -37.36 21.90 10.44
C ALA A 791 -36.53 22.86 9.54
N PRO A 792 -35.54 23.60 10.07
CA PRO A 792 -34.70 24.50 9.26
C PRO A 792 -33.97 23.78 8.12
N PHE A 793 -34.00 24.34 6.91
CA PHE A 793 -33.29 23.81 5.75
C PHE A 793 -31.77 23.88 5.92
N TRP A 794 -31.28 24.97 6.53
CA TRP A 794 -29.88 25.17 6.90
C TRP A 794 -29.62 24.62 8.31
N SER A 795 -29.69 23.29 8.41
CA SER A 795 -29.33 22.50 9.59
C SER A 795 -28.27 21.46 9.21
N ALA A 796 -27.50 20.97 10.18
CA ALA A 796 -26.38 20.05 9.97
C ALA A 796 -26.79 18.83 9.09
N PRO A 797 -26.02 18.46 8.06
CA PRO A 797 -24.68 18.97 7.71
C PRO A 797 -24.65 20.23 6.83
N LYS A 798 -25.80 20.82 6.45
CA LYS A 798 -25.88 21.94 5.50
C LYS A 798 -25.51 23.27 6.15
N ARG A 799 -24.37 23.84 5.75
CA ARG A 799 -23.86 25.14 6.21
C ARG A 799 -24.39 26.27 5.30
N PHE A 800 -24.82 27.40 5.88
CA PHE A 800 -25.35 28.54 5.12
C PHE A 800 -24.22 29.31 4.40
N PRO A 801 -24.27 29.51 3.07
CA PRO A 801 -23.17 30.10 2.32
C PRO A 801 -23.29 31.62 2.17
N HIS A 802 -22.17 32.31 2.32
CA HIS A 802 -22.04 33.76 2.18
C HIS A 802 -21.34 34.10 0.85
N PRO A 803 -21.86 34.99 0.00
CA PRO A 803 -21.23 35.33 -1.27
C PRO A 803 -19.96 36.16 -1.04
N LEU A 804 -18.84 35.78 -1.68
CA LEU A 804 -17.58 36.52 -1.53
C LEU A 804 -17.61 37.84 -2.31
N GLN A 805 -16.98 38.87 -1.74
CA GLN A 805 -16.57 40.06 -2.48
C GLN A 805 -15.10 39.89 -2.92
N PHE A 806 -14.83 40.04 -4.21
CA PHE A 806 -13.45 40.09 -4.70
C PHE A 806 -12.74 41.35 -4.19
N LEU A 807 -11.53 41.18 -3.66
CA LEU A 807 -10.64 42.25 -3.24
C LEU A 807 -9.24 42.00 -3.81
N SER A 808 -8.70 42.94 -4.59
CA SER A 808 -7.33 42.86 -5.14
C SER A 808 -6.23 43.03 -4.09
N SER A 809 -6.58 43.39 -2.85
CA SER A 809 -5.70 43.40 -1.69
C SER A 809 -5.54 42.05 -0.99
N ASP A 810 -6.39 41.06 -1.30
CA ASP A 810 -6.29 39.71 -0.74
C ASP A 810 -5.39 38.83 -1.63
N PRO A 811 -4.27 38.28 -1.09
CA PRO A 811 -3.39 37.39 -1.84
C PRO A 811 -4.10 36.15 -2.40
N SER A 812 -5.08 35.60 -1.67
CA SER A 812 -5.86 34.41 -2.07
C SER A 812 -6.62 34.67 -3.37
N ASN A 813 -7.31 35.82 -3.41
CA ASN A 813 -8.06 36.29 -4.58
C ASN A 813 -7.12 36.53 -5.78
N LEU A 814 -5.96 37.15 -5.56
CA LEU A 814 -4.97 37.36 -6.64
C LEU A 814 -4.35 36.06 -7.14
N HIS A 815 -4.04 35.10 -6.27
CA HIS A 815 -3.48 33.81 -6.66
C HIS A 815 -4.47 32.98 -7.50
N PHE A 816 -5.78 33.01 -7.17
CA PHE A 816 -6.82 32.44 -8.03
C PHE A 816 -6.77 33.02 -9.45
N ILE A 817 -6.77 34.37 -9.57
CA ILE A 817 -6.73 35.05 -10.88
C ILE A 817 -5.44 34.73 -11.63
N MET A 818 -4.29 34.70 -10.93
CA MET A 818 -2.99 34.40 -11.52
C MET A 818 -2.96 33.00 -12.13
N ALA A 819 -3.31 31.97 -11.37
CA ALA A 819 -3.31 30.59 -11.85
C ALA A 819 -4.36 30.39 -12.97
N ALA A 820 -5.59 30.88 -12.78
CA ALA A 820 -6.66 30.76 -13.76
C ALA A 820 -6.35 31.46 -15.10
N SER A 821 -5.77 32.66 -15.08
CA SER A 821 -5.42 33.40 -16.30
C SER A 821 -4.21 32.82 -17.03
N ILE A 822 -3.20 32.32 -16.31
CA ILE A 822 -2.05 31.61 -16.90
C ILE A 822 -2.51 30.32 -17.61
N LEU A 823 -3.29 29.48 -16.93
CA LEU A 823 -3.79 28.22 -17.50
C LEU A 823 -4.74 28.47 -18.69
N ARG A 824 -5.61 29.49 -18.60
CA ARG A 824 -6.47 29.89 -19.73
C ARG A 824 -5.66 30.37 -20.94
N ALA A 825 -4.58 31.11 -20.71
CA ALA A 825 -3.70 31.57 -21.79
C ALA A 825 -2.98 30.39 -22.47
N GLU A 826 -2.44 29.43 -21.70
CA GLU A 826 -1.78 28.25 -22.25
C GLU A 826 -2.71 27.41 -23.15
N ILE A 827 -3.94 27.17 -22.70
CA ILE A 827 -4.97 26.42 -23.46
C ILE A 827 -5.24 27.05 -24.83
N PHE A 828 -5.24 28.38 -24.92
CA PHE A 828 -5.46 29.12 -26.16
C PHE A 828 -4.15 29.39 -26.94
N GLY A 829 -2.99 29.01 -26.41
CA GLY A 829 -1.68 29.29 -27.00
C GLY A 829 -1.22 30.75 -26.89
N ILE A 830 -1.83 31.52 -25.98
CA ILE A 830 -1.55 32.94 -25.76
C ILE A 830 -0.27 33.11 -24.92
N PRO A 831 0.70 33.95 -25.34
CA PRO A 831 1.88 34.22 -24.53
C PRO A 831 1.56 34.87 -23.18
N VAL A 832 2.05 34.27 -22.09
CA VAL A 832 1.98 34.83 -20.74
C VAL A 832 3.06 35.91 -20.58
N PRO A 833 2.70 37.18 -20.25
CA PRO A 833 3.68 38.24 -20.07
C PRO A 833 4.29 38.23 -18.67
N ASP A 834 5.57 38.61 -18.54
CA ASP A 834 6.30 38.59 -17.25
C ASP A 834 5.59 39.33 -16.10
N TRP A 835 4.81 40.37 -16.43
CA TRP A 835 4.06 41.14 -15.44
C TRP A 835 2.93 40.35 -14.78
N ALA A 836 2.39 39.31 -15.40
CA ALA A 836 1.30 38.50 -14.86
C ALA A 836 1.71 37.81 -13.54
N LYS A 837 2.98 37.38 -13.45
CA LYS A 837 3.57 36.76 -12.25
C LYS A 837 3.92 37.77 -11.14
N HIS A 838 3.59 39.06 -11.30
CA HIS A 838 3.86 40.10 -10.30
C HIS A 838 2.54 40.62 -9.69
N PRO A 839 2.18 40.25 -8.44
CA PRO A 839 0.87 40.54 -7.85
C PRO A 839 0.43 42.02 -7.94
N ARG A 840 1.35 42.97 -7.72
CA ARG A 840 1.06 44.43 -7.80
C ARG A 840 0.76 44.95 -9.21
N LYS A 841 1.13 44.20 -10.26
CA LYS A 841 0.79 44.53 -11.66
C LYS A 841 -0.51 43.84 -12.07
N LEU A 842 -0.66 42.56 -11.68
CA LEU A 842 -1.90 41.80 -11.88
C LEU A 842 -3.11 42.49 -11.21
N ALA A 843 -2.97 42.96 -9.96
CA ALA A 843 -4.02 43.68 -9.24
C ALA A 843 -4.60 44.85 -10.08
N LYS A 844 -3.73 45.70 -10.65
CA LYS A 844 -4.16 46.82 -11.50
C LYS A 844 -4.91 46.36 -12.74
N ALA A 845 -4.40 45.33 -13.43
CA ALA A 845 -5.05 44.76 -14.61
C ALA A 845 -6.41 44.11 -14.30
N VAL A 846 -6.68 43.73 -13.04
CA VAL A 846 -7.99 43.26 -12.58
C VAL A 846 -8.90 44.43 -12.18
N ASP A 847 -8.37 45.43 -11.47
CA ASP A 847 -9.11 46.60 -10.99
C ASP A 847 -9.59 47.52 -12.13
N GLU A 848 -9.00 47.40 -13.33
CA GLU A 848 -9.47 48.03 -14.57
C GLU A 848 -10.77 47.41 -15.14
N PHE A 849 -11.19 46.22 -14.68
CA PHE A 849 -12.36 45.51 -15.22
C PHE A 849 -13.65 45.72 -14.40
N VAL A 850 -14.69 46.25 -15.04
CA VAL A 850 -16.04 46.42 -14.45
C VAL A 850 -16.85 45.14 -14.58
N VAL A 851 -17.26 44.57 -13.46
CA VAL A 851 -18.00 43.30 -13.38
C VAL A 851 -19.51 43.52 -13.54
N PRO A 852 -20.21 42.71 -14.37
CA PRO A 852 -21.67 42.84 -14.54
C PRO A 852 -22.47 42.54 -13.27
N GLU A 853 -23.58 43.28 -13.07
CA GLU A 853 -24.47 43.11 -11.92
C GLU A 853 -25.35 41.86 -12.03
N PHE A 854 -25.32 41.02 -10.99
CA PHE A 854 -26.06 39.76 -10.96
C PHE A 854 -27.53 39.95 -10.55
N HIS A 855 -28.41 39.35 -11.34
CA HIS A 855 -29.85 39.32 -11.11
C HIS A 855 -30.32 37.86 -10.93
N PRO A 856 -30.93 37.48 -9.80
CA PRO A 856 -31.35 36.10 -9.54
C PRO A 856 -32.53 35.67 -10.43
N LYS A 857 -32.53 34.39 -10.81
CA LYS A 857 -33.61 33.76 -11.58
C LYS A 857 -34.64 33.13 -10.64
N THR A 858 -35.93 33.35 -10.90
CA THR A 858 -37.03 32.84 -10.08
C THR A 858 -37.25 31.34 -10.23
N ASP A 859 -37.11 30.78 -11.45
CA ASP A 859 -37.40 29.37 -11.75
C ASP A 859 -36.19 28.43 -11.63
N ALA A 860 -35.16 28.80 -10.86
CA ALA A 860 -33.90 28.06 -10.76
C ALA A 860 -34.06 26.75 -9.96
N LYS A 861 -34.07 25.61 -10.67
CA LYS A 861 -34.12 24.28 -10.04
C LYS A 861 -32.74 23.85 -9.54
N ILE A 862 -32.52 23.95 -8.24
CA ILE A 862 -31.35 23.40 -7.54
C ILE A 862 -31.72 22.03 -6.95
N VAL A 863 -30.87 21.02 -7.13
CA VAL A 863 -31.10 19.64 -6.64
C VAL A 863 -30.71 19.54 -5.17
N THR A 864 -31.64 19.09 -4.32
CA THR A 864 -31.52 19.12 -2.85
C THR A 864 -31.61 17.74 -2.16
N ASP A 865 -31.82 16.67 -2.92
CA ASP A 865 -31.96 15.28 -2.46
C ASP A 865 -30.94 14.38 -3.20
N GLU A 866 -30.19 13.59 -2.43
CA GLU A 866 -29.20 12.61 -2.92
C GLU A 866 -29.81 11.53 -3.82
N LYS A 867 -31.09 11.21 -3.62
CA LYS A 867 -31.81 10.18 -4.39
C LYS A 867 -32.32 10.69 -5.73
N ALA A 868 -32.24 11.99 -6.00
CA ALA A 868 -32.65 12.62 -7.26
C ALA A 868 -31.63 12.34 -8.39
N THR A 869 -31.52 11.06 -8.78
CA THR A 869 -30.65 10.56 -9.87
C THR A 869 -31.06 10.99 -11.28
N SER A 870 -32.06 11.87 -11.40
CA SER A 870 -32.58 12.35 -12.68
C SER A 870 -31.73 13.48 -13.28
N LEU A 871 -30.64 13.10 -13.94
CA LEU A 871 -30.41 13.68 -15.26
C LEU A 871 -31.68 13.39 -16.08
N SER A 872 -32.27 14.44 -16.66
CA SER A 872 -33.59 14.34 -17.27
C SER A 872 -33.60 13.38 -18.46
N SER A 873 -34.56 12.46 -18.49
CA SER A 873 -34.85 11.64 -19.67
C SER A 873 -35.04 12.55 -20.89
N SER A 874 -34.35 12.22 -21.99
CA SER A 874 -34.34 12.98 -23.26
C SER A 874 -35.73 13.53 -23.61
N SER A 875 -35.88 14.85 -23.56
CA SER A 875 -37.12 15.53 -23.92
C SER A 875 -37.18 15.80 -25.42
N ILE A 876 -38.37 16.08 -25.93
CA ILE A 876 -38.57 16.48 -27.34
C ILE A 876 -37.89 17.85 -27.61
N ASP A 877 -37.68 18.66 -26.57
CA ASP A 877 -37.07 19.98 -26.63
C ASP A 877 -35.54 19.91 -26.78
N ASP A 878 -34.88 18.94 -26.13
CA ASP A 878 -33.42 18.78 -26.15
C ASP A 878 -32.88 18.61 -27.59
N ALA A 879 -33.59 17.85 -28.44
CA ALA A 879 -33.22 17.66 -29.84
C ALA A 879 -33.30 18.95 -30.67
N ALA A 880 -34.25 19.84 -30.37
CA ALA A 880 -34.38 21.14 -31.03
C ALA A 880 -33.28 22.12 -30.56
N VAL A 881 -32.98 22.13 -29.26
CA VAL A 881 -31.88 22.93 -28.69
C VAL A 881 -30.52 22.47 -29.22
N ILE A 882 -30.28 21.16 -29.34
CA ILE A 882 -29.08 20.59 -29.98
C ILE A 882 -28.91 21.13 -31.41
N ASP A 883 -29.99 21.23 -32.18
CA ASP A 883 -29.93 21.77 -33.55
C ASP A 883 -29.63 23.28 -33.60
N GLU A 884 -30.15 24.06 -32.65
CA GLU A 884 -29.80 25.48 -32.52
C GLU A 884 -28.32 25.68 -32.12
N LEU A 885 -27.83 24.87 -31.17
CA LEU A 885 -26.43 24.88 -30.74
C LEU A 885 -25.48 24.50 -31.87
N VAL A 886 -25.81 23.46 -32.65
CA VAL A 886 -25.07 23.05 -33.86
C VAL A 886 -25.05 24.15 -34.91
N ALA A 887 -26.14 24.91 -35.08
CA ALA A 887 -26.17 26.06 -35.99
C ALA A 887 -25.23 27.20 -35.52
N LYS A 888 -25.26 27.55 -34.23
CA LYS A 888 -24.37 28.57 -33.63
C LYS A 888 -22.89 28.15 -33.70
N LEU A 889 -22.57 26.89 -33.41
CA LEU A 889 -21.21 26.34 -33.51
C LEU A 889 -20.64 26.41 -34.92
N ARG A 890 -21.47 26.25 -35.96
CA ARG A 890 -21.06 26.42 -37.36
C ARG A 890 -20.78 27.87 -37.71
N GLN A 891 -21.49 28.83 -37.11
CA GLN A 891 -21.19 30.26 -37.23
C GLN A 891 -19.84 30.59 -36.55
N CYS A 892 -19.61 30.12 -35.33
CA CYS A 892 -18.33 30.29 -34.62
C CYS A 892 -17.15 29.71 -35.39
N LEU A 893 -17.31 28.54 -36.03
CA LEU A 893 -16.27 27.91 -36.85
C LEU A 893 -15.76 28.83 -37.99
N GLY A 894 -16.64 29.63 -38.59
CA GLY A 894 -16.28 30.62 -39.62
C GLY A 894 -15.48 31.83 -39.10
N MET A 895 -15.34 31.98 -37.78
CA MET A 895 -14.57 33.03 -37.12
C MET A 895 -13.26 32.51 -36.49
N MET A 896 -12.94 31.23 -36.65
CA MET A 896 -11.71 30.63 -36.11
C MET A 896 -10.54 30.76 -37.11
N PRO A 897 -9.30 30.97 -36.65
CA PRO A 897 -8.12 30.86 -37.51
C PRO A 897 -8.01 29.47 -38.16
N PRO A 898 -7.55 29.36 -39.41
CA PRO A 898 -7.31 28.06 -40.03
C PRO A 898 -6.27 27.29 -39.21
N ASN A 899 -6.54 26.00 -38.98
CA ASN A 899 -5.74 25.10 -38.13
C ASN A 899 -5.65 25.47 -36.64
N PHE A 900 -6.52 26.34 -36.11
CA PHE A 900 -6.62 26.56 -34.67
C PHE A 900 -6.90 25.23 -33.93
N ARG A 901 -6.18 25.01 -32.84
CA ARG A 901 -6.37 23.92 -31.88
C ARG A 901 -6.10 24.46 -30.48
N MET A 902 -6.89 24.00 -29.52
CA MET A 902 -6.64 24.27 -28.11
C MET A 902 -5.59 23.27 -27.59
N LYS A 903 -4.93 23.59 -26.49
CA LYS A 903 -4.12 22.62 -25.73
C LYS A 903 -4.92 22.15 -24.52
N PRO A 904 -5.44 20.91 -24.48
CA PRO A 904 -5.98 20.35 -23.25
C PRO A 904 -4.84 20.20 -22.23
N ILE A 905 -5.07 20.67 -21.02
CA ILE A 905 -4.12 20.53 -19.91
C ILE A 905 -4.49 19.27 -19.13
N GLN A 906 -3.65 18.24 -19.24
CA GLN A 906 -3.73 17.08 -18.36
C GLN A 906 -3.14 17.43 -16.99
N PHE A 907 -3.73 16.87 -15.94
CA PHE A 907 -3.32 17.18 -14.58
C PHE A 907 -2.03 16.45 -14.18
N GLU A 908 -0.98 17.23 -13.99
CA GLU A 908 0.14 16.85 -13.14
C GLU A 908 0.01 17.50 -11.75
N LYS A 909 0.23 16.72 -10.69
CA LYS A 909 0.25 17.15 -9.28
C LYS A 909 1.65 17.51 -8.76
N ASP A 910 2.70 16.94 -9.36
CA ASP A 910 4.06 16.91 -8.82
C ASP A 910 5.05 17.88 -9.47
N ASP A 911 4.62 18.58 -10.51
CA ASP A 911 5.28 19.79 -10.99
C ASP A 911 4.59 21.00 -10.34
N ASP A 912 5.27 21.64 -9.40
CA ASP A 912 4.77 22.81 -8.66
C ASP A 912 4.86 24.13 -9.47
N THR A 913 5.34 24.08 -10.72
CA THR A 913 5.55 25.26 -11.59
C THR A 913 4.45 25.49 -12.64
N ASN A 914 3.60 24.49 -12.88
CA ASN A 914 2.48 24.55 -13.85
C ASN A 914 1.20 25.24 -13.33
N TYR A 915 1.15 25.66 -12.07
CA TYR A 915 -0.01 26.29 -11.42
C TYR A 915 -1.27 25.40 -11.27
N HIS A 916 -1.21 24.10 -11.55
CA HIS A 916 -2.38 23.20 -11.44
C HIS A 916 -2.90 23.14 -10.00
N MET A 917 -2.02 22.82 -9.05
CA MET A 917 -2.37 22.72 -7.64
C MET A 917 -2.69 24.09 -7.03
N ASP A 918 -2.09 25.17 -7.53
CA ASP A 918 -2.41 26.53 -7.11
C ASP A 918 -3.85 26.92 -7.50
N LEU A 919 -4.31 26.56 -8.71
CA LEU A 919 -5.71 26.76 -9.10
C LEU A 919 -6.67 25.87 -8.31
N ILE A 920 -6.35 24.59 -8.10
CA ILE A 920 -7.20 23.64 -7.37
C ILE A 920 -7.33 24.06 -5.89
N ALA A 921 -6.23 24.42 -5.23
CA ALA A 921 -6.25 24.91 -3.86
C ALA A 921 -7.00 26.24 -3.75
N ALA A 922 -6.81 27.18 -4.68
CA ALA A 922 -7.53 28.44 -4.68
C ALA A 922 -9.05 28.26 -4.92
N LEU A 923 -9.45 27.42 -5.88
CA LEU A 923 -10.85 27.03 -6.10
C LEU A 923 -11.47 26.48 -4.81
N ALA A 924 -10.80 25.51 -4.18
CA ALA A 924 -11.29 24.85 -2.98
C ALA A 924 -11.37 25.79 -1.78
N ASN A 925 -10.36 26.64 -1.55
CA ASN A 925 -10.33 27.57 -0.41
C ASN A 925 -11.35 28.70 -0.54
N MET A 926 -11.55 29.27 -1.75
CA MET A 926 -12.61 30.27 -1.95
C MET A 926 -14.01 29.66 -1.74
N ARG A 927 -14.22 28.41 -2.19
CA ARG A 927 -15.45 27.66 -1.89
C ARG A 927 -15.57 27.32 -0.40
N ALA A 928 -14.48 26.96 0.28
CA ALA A 928 -14.48 26.71 1.72
C ALA A 928 -14.92 27.97 2.48
N ARG A 929 -14.33 29.13 2.13
CA ARG A 929 -14.68 30.45 2.66
C ARG A 929 -16.15 30.83 2.46
N ASN A 930 -16.79 30.46 1.34
CA ASN A 930 -18.23 30.66 1.18
C ASN A 930 -19.05 29.98 2.30
N TYR A 931 -18.71 28.74 2.67
CA TYR A 931 -19.47 27.90 3.59
C TYR A 931 -18.89 27.90 5.03
N GLY A 932 -17.97 28.81 5.35
CA GLY A 932 -17.29 28.89 6.65
C GLY A 932 -16.39 27.69 6.97
N ILE A 933 -15.96 26.93 5.97
CA ILE A 933 -15.10 25.75 6.11
C ILE A 933 -13.64 26.21 6.25
N PRO A 934 -12.84 25.63 7.16
CA PRO A 934 -11.42 25.95 7.27
C PRO A 934 -10.68 25.77 5.93
N GLU A 935 -9.94 26.80 5.52
CA GLU A 935 -9.06 26.77 4.35
C GLU A 935 -7.80 25.92 4.65
N VAL A 936 -7.19 25.35 3.60
CA VAL A 936 -5.99 24.51 3.74
C VAL A 936 -4.82 25.01 2.89
N GLU A 937 -3.60 24.71 3.32
CA GLU A 937 -2.40 24.95 2.51
C GLU A 937 -2.36 24.09 1.23
N LYS A 938 -1.60 24.56 0.24
CA LYS A 938 -1.39 23.86 -1.04
C LYS A 938 -0.93 22.41 -0.87
N LEU A 939 -0.11 22.11 0.15
CA LEU A 939 0.34 20.75 0.44
C LEU A 939 -0.81 19.81 0.85
N LYS A 940 -1.67 20.21 1.80
CA LYS A 940 -2.82 19.37 2.22
C LYS A 940 -3.84 19.25 1.08
N ALA A 941 -4.02 20.29 0.27
CA ALA A 941 -4.77 20.22 -0.98
C ALA A 941 -4.13 19.24 -2.00
N LYS A 942 -2.80 19.22 -2.15
CA LYS A 942 -2.04 18.33 -3.06
C LYS A 942 -2.16 16.86 -2.65
N PHE A 943 -2.15 16.56 -1.34
CA PHE A 943 -2.42 15.19 -0.86
C PHE A 943 -3.84 14.71 -1.21
N ILE A 944 -4.87 15.50 -0.87
CA ILE A 944 -6.28 15.11 -1.05
C ILE A 944 -6.67 15.11 -2.54
N ALA A 945 -6.52 16.24 -3.24
CA ALA A 945 -6.95 16.37 -4.63
C ALA A 945 -6.05 15.61 -5.62
N GLY A 946 -4.77 15.43 -5.28
CA GLY A 946 -3.84 14.58 -6.03
C GLY A 946 -3.97 13.08 -5.72
N ARG A 947 -4.83 12.68 -4.77
CA ARG A 947 -4.99 11.30 -4.28
C ARG A 947 -3.65 10.63 -3.93
N ILE A 948 -2.74 11.37 -3.30
CA ILE A 948 -1.38 10.91 -3.04
C ILE A 948 -1.41 9.83 -1.96
N ILE A 949 -1.16 8.58 -2.36
CA ILE A 949 -0.98 7.45 -1.45
C ILE A 949 0.26 7.71 -0.58
N PRO A 950 0.13 7.83 0.76
CA PRO A 950 1.26 7.99 1.66
C PRO A 950 2.16 6.74 1.61
N ALA A 951 3.48 6.90 1.55
CA ALA A 951 4.41 5.77 1.37
C ALA A 951 5.83 6.07 1.84
N ILE A 952 6.48 5.06 2.43
CA ILE A 952 7.82 5.13 3.04
C ILE A 952 8.65 3.87 2.71
N ALA A 953 9.98 3.99 2.75
CA ALA A 953 10.90 2.89 2.45
C ALA A 953 10.81 1.74 3.47
N THR A 954 10.56 2.04 4.76
CA THR A 954 10.53 1.08 5.87
C THR A 954 9.43 0.02 5.73
N SER A 955 8.18 0.42 5.50
CA SER A 955 7.06 -0.52 5.27
C SER A 955 7.20 -1.27 3.96
N THR A 956 7.82 -0.66 2.94
CA THR A 956 8.10 -1.29 1.63
C THR A 956 9.17 -2.40 1.76
N ALA A 957 10.26 -2.14 2.47
CA ALA A 957 11.27 -3.15 2.81
C ALA A 957 10.68 -4.29 3.66
N MET A 958 9.79 -3.96 4.60
CA MET A 958 9.12 -4.97 5.42
C MET A 958 8.20 -5.89 4.61
N ALA A 959 7.31 -5.31 3.77
CA ALA A 959 6.39 -6.07 2.94
C ALA A 959 7.12 -6.99 1.93
N THR A 960 8.14 -6.48 1.26
CA THR A 960 8.93 -7.28 0.30
C THR A 960 9.77 -8.36 0.98
N GLY A 961 10.33 -8.09 2.17
CA GLY A 961 11.01 -9.10 2.98
C GLY A 961 10.11 -10.27 3.35
N LEU A 962 8.90 -9.99 3.84
CA LEU A 962 7.86 -10.98 4.13
C LEU A 962 7.50 -11.82 2.89
N VAL A 963 7.20 -11.17 1.76
CA VAL A 963 6.88 -11.87 0.50
C VAL A 963 8.04 -12.76 0.01
N CYS A 964 9.28 -12.31 0.19
CA CYS A 964 10.46 -13.08 -0.23
C CYS A 964 10.76 -14.28 0.69
N LEU A 965 10.15 -14.38 1.88
CA LEU A 965 10.14 -15.61 2.67
C LEU A 965 9.17 -16.63 2.07
N GLU A 966 7.94 -16.20 1.75
CA GLU A 966 6.94 -17.05 1.08
C GLU A 966 7.40 -17.52 -0.31
N LEU A 967 8.24 -16.74 -0.99
CA LEU A 967 8.85 -17.10 -2.28
C LEU A 967 9.73 -18.38 -2.18
N TYR A 968 10.40 -18.64 -1.06
CA TYR A 968 11.14 -19.91 -0.87
C TYR A 968 10.19 -21.11 -0.94
N LYS A 969 9.05 -21.02 -0.25
CA LYS A 969 8.01 -22.07 -0.18
C LYS A 969 7.42 -22.37 -1.56
N VAL A 970 7.11 -21.31 -2.31
CA VAL A 970 6.60 -21.40 -3.68
C VAL A 970 7.60 -22.03 -4.64
N LEU A 971 8.89 -21.75 -4.49
CA LEU A 971 9.94 -22.29 -5.35
C LEU A 971 10.45 -23.67 -4.91
N ASP A 972 10.25 -24.07 -3.64
CA ASP A 972 10.38 -25.48 -3.23
C ASP A 972 9.25 -26.33 -3.82
N GLY A 973 8.01 -25.84 -3.71
CA GLY A 973 6.84 -26.34 -4.44
C GLY A 973 6.11 -27.53 -3.82
N ILE A 974 6.42 -27.87 -2.55
CA ILE A 974 5.91 -29.06 -1.85
C ILE A 974 5.07 -28.69 -0.60
N HIS A 975 5.10 -27.42 -0.20
CA HIS A 975 4.42 -26.87 0.98
C HIS A 975 2.89 -26.97 0.93
N LYS A 976 2.28 -27.05 2.11
CA LYS A 976 0.84 -27.09 2.33
C LYS A 976 0.29 -25.68 2.62
N VAL A 977 -1.03 -25.53 2.69
CA VAL A 977 -1.66 -24.22 2.95
C VAL A 977 -1.29 -23.67 4.33
N GLU A 978 -1.14 -24.55 5.32
CA GLU A 978 -0.79 -24.23 6.71
C GLU A 978 0.65 -23.73 6.88
N ASP A 979 1.52 -23.93 5.88
CA ASP A 979 2.90 -23.42 5.88
C ASP A 979 2.98 -21.95 5.43
N TYR A 980 2.02 -21.48 4.62
CA TYR A 980 2.01 -20.12 4.06
C TYR A 980 1.48 -19.08 5.07
N ARG A 981 1.87 -17.81 4.89
CA ARG A 981 1.37 -16.70 5.70
C ARG A 981 0.95 -15.50 4.85
N ASN A 982 -0.32 -15.12 4.99
CA ASN A 982 -0.79 -13.77 4.71
C ASN A 982 -0.49 -12.91 5.95
N THR A 983 0.17 -11.76 5.78
CA THR A 983 0.52 -10.86 6.88
C THR A 983 -0.17 -9.51 6.71
N PHE A 984 -0.77 -8.99 7.78
CA PHE A 984 -1.19 -7.60 7.93
C PHE A 984 -0.35 -6.99 9.05
N ALA A 985 0.34 -5.89 8.79
CA ALA A 985 1.19 -5.23 9.78
C ALA A 985 1.09 -3.72 9.68
N ASN A 986 1.30 -3.02 10.80
CA ASN A 986 1.34 -1.57 10.84
C ASN A 986 2.47 -1.10 11.73
N LEU A 987 3.53 -0.55 11.13
CA LEU A 987 4.71 -0.05 11.85
C LEU A 987 4.46 1.25 12.64
N ALA A 988 3.31 1.92 12.44
CA ALA A 988 2.88 3.01 13.31
C ALA A 988 2.55 2.51 14.74
N LEU A 989 2.17 1.24 14.82
CA LEU A 989 1.99 0.50 16.05
C LEU A 989 3.09 -0.55 16.18
N PRO A 990 3.21 -1.22 17.33
CA PRO A 990 3.86 -2.52 17.42
C PRO A 990 2.87 -3.61 16.98
N LEU A 991 2.41 -3.63 15.72
CA LEU A 991 1.34 -4.53 15.26
C LEU A 991 1.72 -5.43 14.08
N PHE A 992 1.65 -6.73 14.32
CA PHE A 992 1.67 -7.80 13.32
C PHE A 992 0.45 -8.71 13.52
N SER A 993 -0.13 -9.17 12.42
CA SER A 993 -1.19 -10.17 12.41
C SER A 993 -0.95 -11.08 11.21
N MET A 994 -0.72 -12.37 11.47
CA MET A 994 -0.42 -13.37 10.45
C MET A 994 -1.51 -14.44 10.46
N ALA A 995 -1.90 -14.90 9.27
CA ALA A 995 -2.92 -15.91 9.08
C ALA A 995 -2.58 -16.81 7.89
N GLU A 996 -3.08 -18.05 7.92
CA GLU A 996 -3.02 -18.97 6.77
C GLU A 996 -3.88 -18.43 5.61
N PRO A 997 -3.50 -18.66 4.34
CA PRO A 997 -4.37 -18.33 3.21
C PRO A 997 -5.69 -19.11 3.27
N VAL A 998 -6.81 -18.42 2.98
CA VAL A 998 -8.13 -19.06 2.92
C VAL A 998 -8.13 -20.12 1.80
N PRO A 999 -8.49 -21.39 2.07
CA PRO A 999 -8.54 -22.44 1.05
C PRO A 999 -9.75 -22.26 0.12
N PRO A 1000 -9.65 -22.66 -1.17
CA PRO A 1000 -10.66 -22.36 -2.16
C PRO A 1000 -11.96 -23.14 -1.93
N LYS A 1001 -13.11 -22.47 -2.13
CA LYS A 1001 -14.44 -23.10 -2.10
C LYS A 1001 -14.48 -24.35 -3.00
N VAL A 1002 -14.70 -25.51 -2.38
CA VAL A 1002 -14.86 -26.80 -3.08
C VAL A 1002 -16.33 -27.04 -3.39
N PHE A 1003 -16.65 -27.13 -4.68
CA PHE A 1003 -17.92 -27.59 -5.21
C PHE A 1003 -17.90 -29.13 -5.33
N LYS A 1004 -19.06 -29.78 -5.17
CA LYS A 1004 -19.21 -31.24 -5.25
C LYS A 1004 -20.49 -31.59 -6.02
N HIS A 1005 -20.40 -32.53 -6.94
CA HIS A 1005 -21.53 -33.03 -7.74
C HIS A 1005 -21.27 -34.49 -8.12
N ARG A 1006 -22.16 -35.41 -7.69
CA ARG A 1006 -21.94 -36.87 -7.79
C ARG A 1006 -20.54 -37.23 -7.25
N ASP A 1007 -19.76 -38.02 -8.00
CA ASP A 1007 -18.38 -38.39 -7.65
C ASP A 1007 -17.32 -37.32 -8.01
N MET A 1008 -17.73 -36.14 -8.51
CA MET A 1008 -16.82 -35.07 -8.91
C MET A 1008 -16.71 -33.98 -7.84
N SER A 1009 -15.54 -33.37 -7.72
CA SER A 1009 -15.32 -32.14 -6.97
C SER A 1009 -14.38 -31.20 -7.72
N TRP A 1010 -14.60 -29.89 -7.60
CA TRP A 1010 -13.77 -28.86 -8.24
C TRP A 1010 -13.73 -27.57 -7.42
N THR A 1011 -12.83 -26.68 -7.80
CA THR A 1011 -12.59 -25.35 -7.21
C THR A 1011 -12.62 -24.28 -8.31
N VAL A 1012 -12.41 -23.01 -7.94
CA VAL A 1012 -12.23 -21.91 -8.90
C VAL A 1012 -10.98 -22.09 -9.81
N TRP A 1013 -10.00 -22.91 -9.40
CA TRP A 1013 -8.78 -23.16 -10.17
C TRP A 1013 -8.96 -24.13 -11.34
N ASP A 1014 -9.94 -25.04 -11.24
CA ASP A 1014 -10.14 -26.14 -12.17
C ASP A 1014 -10.61 -25.70 -13.55
N ARG A 1015 -10.45 -26.59 -14.55
CA ARG A 1015 -11.03 -26.43 -15.89
C ARG A 1015 -11.30 -27.73 -16.61
N TRP A 1016 -12.21 -27.65 -17.56
CA TRP A 1016 -12.55 -28.71 -18.49
C TRP A 1016 -12.15 -28.35 -19.92
N VAL A 1017 -10.85 -28.49 -20.22
CA VAL A 1017 -10.29 -28.16 -21.56
C VAL A 1017 -10.77 -29.16 -22.62
N LEU A 1018 -11.58 -28.67 -23.57
CA LEU A 1018 -12.04 -29.44 -24.72
C LEU A 1018 -11.08 -29.30 -25.92
N LYS A 1019 -10.99 -30.37 -26.71
CA LYS A 1019 -10.05 -30.53 -27.82
C LYS A 1019 -10.77 -30.79 -29.13
N GLY A 1020 -10.30 -30.15 -30.21
CA GLY A 1020 -10.74 -30.45 -31.58
C GLY A 1020 -11.94 -29.64 -32.10
N ASN A 1021 -12.35 -28.58 -31.39
CA ASN A 1021 -13.49 -27.73 -31.75
C ASN A 1021 -14.80 -28.53 -31.97
N PRO A 1022 -15.42 -29.04 -30.87
CA PRO A 1022 -16.69 -29.76 -30.92
C PRO A 1022 -17.87 -28.88 -31.35
N THR A 1023 -18.96 -29.53 -31.74
CA THR A 1023 -20.28 -28.93 -31.90
C THR A 1023 -20.92 -28.56 -30.57
N LEU A 1024 -21.90 -27.66 -30.60
CA LEU A 1024 -22.74 -27.38 -29.42
C LEU A 1024 -23.44 -28.66 -28.91
N ARG A 1025 -23.86 -29.55 -29.80
CA ARG A 1025 -24.46 -30.85 -29.45
C ARG A 1025 -23.51 -31.73 -28.66
N GLU A 1026 -22.25 -31.85 -29.09
CA GLU A 1026 -21.23 -32.62 -28.38
C GLU A 1026 -20.88 -31.99 -27.03
N LEU A 1027 -20.80 -30.66 -26.92
CA LEU A 1027 -20.59 -29.95 -25.65
C LEU A 1027 -21.75 -30.19 -24.65
N VAL A 1028 -23.00 -30.02 -25.09
CA VAL A 1028 -24.19 -30.22 -24.23
C VAL A 1028 -24.32 -31.69 -23.83
N GLN A 1029 -24.03 -32.65 -24.72
CA GLN A 1029 -24.03 -34.07 -24.36
C GLN A 1029 -22.92 -34.41 -23.37
N TRP A 1030 -21.70 -33.89 -23.56
CA TRP A 1030 -20.55 -34.11 -22.69
C TRP A 1030 -20.77 -33.57 -21.26
N LEU A 1031 -21.54 -32.49 -21.10
CA LEU A 1031 -22.02 -32.02 -19.80
C LEU A 1031 -23.14 -32.92 -19.25
N LYS A 1032 -24.11 -33.30 -20.08
CA LYS A 1032 -25.21 -34.19 -19.67
C LYS A 1032 -24.74 -35.58 -19.21
N ASP A 1033 -23.69 -36.12 -19.82
CA ASP A 1033 -23.04 -37.38 -19.41
C ASP A 1033 -22.45 -37.31 -17.98
N LYS A 1034 -22.25 -36.08 -17.46
CA LYS A 1034 -21.82 -35.80 -16.08
C LYS A 1034 -22.97 -35.49 -15.12
N GLY A 1035 -24.21 -35.42 -15.60
CA GLY A 1035 -25.36 -34.93 -14.82
C GLY A 1035 -25.43 -33.40 -14.74
N LEU A 1036 -24.98 -32.69 -15.77
CA LEU A 1036 -25.00 -31.23 -15.81
C LEU A 1036 -25.83 -30.79 -17.01
N ASN A 1037 -27.00 -30.23 -16.73
CA ASN A 1037 -27.99 -29.82 -17.72
C ASN A 1037 -27.71 -28.38 -18.18
N ALA A 1038 -26.88 -28.25 -19.22
CA ALA A 1038 -26.45 -26.95 -19.75
C ALA A 1038 -27.61 -26.18 -20.41
N TYR A 1039 -28.19 -25.21 -19.70
CA TYR A 1039 -29.30 -24.38 -20.19
C TYR A 1039 -28.84 -23.10 -20.89
N SER A 1040 -27.60 -22.64 -20.69
CA SER A 1040 -27.06 -21.41 -21.29
C SER A 1040 -25.57 -21.52 -21.61
N ILE A 1041 -25.14 -21.12 -22.81
CA ILE A 1041 -23.73 -21.11 -23.25
C ILE A 1041 -23.43 -19.77 -23.92
N SER A 1042 -22.45 -19.03 -23.40
CA SER A 1042 -22.00 -17.74 -23.92
C SER A 1042 -20.49 -17.68 -24.18
N CYS A 1043 -20.09 -16.74 -25.02
CA CYS A 1043 -18.70 -16.34 -25.19
C CYS A 1043 -18.64 -14.81 -25.09
N GLY A 1044 -17.97 -14.30 -24.05
CA GLY A 1044 -18.09 -12.89 -23.64
C GLY A 1044 -19.56 -12.49 -23.43
N SER A 1045 -19.94 -11.34 -23.98
CA SER A 1045 -21.32 -10.83 -23.95
C SER A 1045 -22.31 -11.58 -24.85
N CYS A 1046 -21.84 -12.47 -25.73
CA CYS A 1046 -22.64 -13.05 -26.81
C CYS A 1046 -23.16 -14.46 -26.48
N LEU A 1047 -24.46 -14.66 -26.67
CA LEU A 1047 -25.15 -15.89 -26.33
C LEU A 1047 -25.13 -16.89 -27.51
N LEU A 1048 -24.31 -17.93 -27.40
CA LEU A 1048 -24.14 -18.96 -28.43
C LEU A 1048 -25.33 -19.93 -28.44
N PHE A 1049 -25.77 -20.38 -27.26
CA PHE A 1049 -26.94 -21.22 -27.07
C PHE A 1049 -27.64 -20.84 -25.76
N ASN A 1050 -28.97 -21.01 -25.72
CA ASN A 1050 -29.74 -20.98 -24.49
C ASN A 1050 -31.10 -21.69 -24.73
N SER A 1051 -31.55 -22.46 -23.74
CA SER A 1051 -32.72 -23.36 -23.83
C SER A 1051 -34.04 -22.65 -24.14
N MET A 1052 -34.21 -21.40 -23.66
CA MET A 1052 -35.43 -20.62 -23.79
C MET A 1052 -35.68 -20.08 -25.21
N PHE A 1053 -34.68 -20.07 -26.10
CA PHE A 1053 -34.81 -19.54 -27.46
C PHE A 1053 -34.89 -20.68 -28.48
N PRO A 1054 -36.06 -21.00 -29.07
CA PRO A 1054 -36.20 -22.14 -29.98
C PRO A 1054 -35.24 -22.12 -31.18
N ARG A 1055 -34.95 -20.93 -31.72
CA ARG A 1055 -33.98 -20.74 -32.83
C ARG A 1055 -32.54 -21.13 -32.46
N HIS A 1056 -32.16 -21.18 -31.18
CA HIS A 1056 -30.83 -21.66 -30.80
C HIS A 1056 -30.67 -23.18 -31.00
N ARG A 1057 -31.77 -23.93 -31.14
CA ARG A 1057 -31.73 -25.37 -31.51
C ARG A 1057 -31.18 -25.59 -32.92
N GLU A 1058 -31.33 -24.61 -33.82
CA GLU A 1058 -30.76 -24.63 -35.19
C GLU A 1058 -29.22 -24.49 -35.19
N ARG A 1059 -28.63 -24.08 -34.07
CA ARG A 1059 -27.17 -23.92 -33.91
C ARG A 1059 -26.47 -25.18 -33.40
N MET A 1060 -27.21 -26.20 -32.96
CA MET A 1060 -26.65 -27.35 -32.22
C MET A 1060 -25.56 -28.12 -32.98
N ASP A 1061 -25.68 -28.23 -34.30
CA ASP A 1061 -24.73 -28.95 -35.16
C ASP A 1061 -23.58 -28.05 -35.68
N LYS A 1062 -23.55 -26.77 -35.28
CA LYS A 1062 -22.43 -25.87 -35.55
C LYS A 1062 -21.33 -26.05 -34.50
N LYS A 1063 -20.08 -25.95 -34.95
CA LYS A 1063 -18.88 -25.96 -34.09
C LYS A 1063 -18.83 -24.69 -33.24
N VAL A 1064 -18.41 -24.84 -31.98
CA VAL A 1064 -18.44 -23.73 -31.00
C VAL A 1064 -17.58 -22.54 -31.43
N VAL A 1065 -16.38 -22.75 -31.97
CA VAL A 1065 -15.51 -21.64 -32.45
C VAL A 1065 -16.12 -20.93 -33.66
N ASP A 1066 -16.69 -21.69 -34.60
CA ASP A 1066 -17.21 -21.13 -35.84
C ASP A 1066 -18.53 -20.40 -35.60
N LEU A 1067 -19.33 -20.87 -34.64
CA LEU A 1067 -20.50 -20.16 -34.13
C LEU A 1067 -20.14 -18.87 -33.37
N ALA A 1068 -19.03 -18.84 -32.62
CA ALA A 1068 -18.54 -17.62 -31.99
C ALA A 1068 -18.11 -16.57 -33.03
N ARG A 1069 -17.40 -17.00 -34.09
CA ARG A 1069 -17.08 -16.12 -35.24
C ARG A 1069 -18.34 -15.58 -35.92
N GLU A 1070 -19.36 -16.42 -36.14
CA GLU A 1070 -20.61 -16.03 -36.82
C GLU A 1070 -21.50 -15.12 -35.98
N VAL A 1071 -21.73 -15.48 -34.71
CA VAL A 1071 -22.73 -14.83 -33.82
C VAL A 1071 -22.12 -13.70 -33.01
N ALA A 1072 -20.93 -13.88 -32.45
CA ALA A 1072 -20.25 -12.86 -31.65
C ALA A 1072 -19.36 -11.91 -32.50
N LYS A 1073 -19.17 -12.21 -33.79
CA LYS A 1073 -18.21 -11.54 -34.69
C LYS A 1073 -16.79 -11.53 -34.14
N LEU A 1074 -16.45 -12.55 -33.34
CA LEU A 1074 -15.19 -12.64 -32.63
C LEU A 1074 -14.09 -13.16 -33.57
N GLU A 1075 -13.16 -12.30 -33.94
CA GLU A 1075 -11.87 -12.72 -34.47
C GLU A 1075 -10.99 -13.20 -33.31
N ILE A 1076 -10.42 -14.40 -33.44
CA ILE A 1076 -9.48 -14.96 -32.45
C ILE A 1076 -8.07 -14.56 -32.90
N PRO A 1077 -7.33 -13.74 -32.13
CA PRO A 1077 -5.99 -13.31 -32.52
C PRO A 1077 -5.00 -14.48 -32.62
N PRO A 1078 -3.98 -14.43 -33.50
CA PRO A 1078 -3.07 -15.55 -33.74
C PRO A 1078 -2.21 -15.93 -32.52
N TYR A 1079 -2.09 -15.05 -31.53
CA TYR A 1079 -1.39 -15.30 -30.26
C TYR A 1079 -2.25 -16.04 -29.22
N ARG A 1080 -3.58 -16.12 -29.40
CA ARG A 1080 -4.50 -16.82 -28.47
C ARG A 1080 -4.85 -18.20 -29.03
N ARG A 1081 -4.47 -19.27 -28.31
CA ARG A 1081 -4.59 -20.68 -28.79
C ARG A 1081 -5.94 -21.32 -28.50
N HIS A 1082 -6.79 -20.62 -27.77
CA HIS A 1082 -8.00 -21.12 -27.12
C HIS A 1082 -9.19 -20.17 -27.33
N LEU A 1083 -10.39 -20.70 -27.18
CA LEU A 1083 -11.63 -19.93 -27.06
C LEU A 1083 -12.36 -20.35 -25.79
N ASP A 1084 -12.54 -19.41 -24.87
CA ASP A 1084 -13.25 -19.67 -23.61
C ASP A 1084 -14.77 -19.54 -23.80
N VAL A 1085 -15.53 -20.51 -23.30
CA VAL A 1085 -16.99 -20.39 -23.16
C VAL A 1085 -17.42 -20.53 -21.71
N VAL A 1086 -18.41 -19.71 -21.33
CA VAL A 1086 -19.09 -19.77 -20.04
C VAL A 1086 -20.37 -20.56 -20.23
N VAL A 1087 -20.66 -21.47 -19.30
CA VAL A 1087 -21.83 -22.36 -19.38
C VAL A 1087 -22.53 -22.38 -18.03
N ALA A 1088 -23.81 -22.04 -18.03
CA ALA A 1088 -24.68 -22.21 -16.86
C ALA A 1088 -25.39 -23.57 -16.98
N CYS A 1089 -25.39 -24.32 -15.89
CA CYS A 1089 -25.96 -25.67 -15.80
C CYS A 1089 -26.87 -25.78 -14.59
N GLU A 1090 -27.94 -26.56 -14.74
CA GLU A 1090 -28.67 -27.16 -13.63
C GLU A 1090 -28.07 -28.55 -13.31
N ASP A 1091 -28.22 -29.04 -12.08
CA ASP A 1091 -27.86 -30.40 -11.68
C ASP A 1091 -28.95 -31.44 -12.06
N ASP A 1092 -29.04 -32.57 -11.35
CA ASP A 1092 -30.10 -33.58 -11.54
C ASP A 1092 -31.38 -33.29 -10.72
N GLU A 1093 -31.36 -32.25 -9.87
CA GLU A 1093 -32.45 -31.80 -8.98
C GLU A 1093 -32.99 -30.40 -9.38
N ASP A 1094 -32.64 -29.93 -10.58
CA ASP A 1094 -32.96 -28.61 -11.14
C ASP A 1094 -32.36 -27.41 -10.35
N ASN A 1095 -31.26 -27.60 -9.61
CA ASN A 1095 -30.52 -26.49 -8.95
C ASN A 1095 -29.42 -25.91 -9.87
N ASP A 1096 -29.28 -24.58 -9.91
CA ASP A 1096 -28.13 -23.89 -10.52
C ASP A 1096 -26.80 -24.33 -9.88
N ILE A 1097 -25.82 -24.71 -10.71
CA ILE A 1097 -24.48 -25.12 -10.25
C ILE A 1097 -23.34 -24.43 -11.02
N ASP A 1098 -22.44 -23.77 -10.29
CA ASP A 1098 -21.20 -23.19 -10.83
C ASP A 1098 -20.24 -24.30 -11.28
N ILE A 1099 -19.96 -24.40 -12.58
CA ILE A 1099 -19.03 -25.37 -13.15
C ILE A 1099 -17.71 -24.71 -13.60
N PRO A 1100 -16.59 -25.47 -13.70
CA PRO A 1100 -15.32 -24.94 -14.18
C PRO A 1100 -15.42 -24.42 -15.61
N LEU A 1101 -14.59 -23.43 -15.97
CA LEU A 1101 -14.53 -22.95 -17.35
C LEU A 1101 -14.22 -24.08 -18.34
N VAL A 1102 -14.83 -23.99 -19.51
CA VAL A 1102 -14.63 -24.87 -20.66
C VAL A 1102 -13.88 -24.13 -21.79
N PRO A 1103 -12.53 -24.09 -21.80
CA PRO A 1103 -11.77 -23.63 -22.96
C PRO A 1103 -11.84 -24.66 -24.08
N ASN A 1104 -12.04 -24.17 -25.29
CA ASN A 1104 -12.04 -24.96 -26.51
C ASN A 1104 -10.76 -24.66 -27.31
N THR A 1105 -9.95 -25.69 -27.56
CA THR A 1105 -8.69 -25.56 -28.31
C THR A 1105 -8.92 -25.78 -29.82
N ALA A 1106 -8.62 -24.75 -30.62
CA ALA A 1106 -9.09 -24.64 -32.00
C ALA A 1106 -8.28 -25.44 -33.04
N ASN A 1107 -7.11 -25.99 -32.68
CA ASN A 1107 -6.22 -26.73 -33.60
C ASN A 1107 -5.58 -27.96 -32.94
N SER A 1108 -5.41 -29.02 -33.74
CA SER A 1108 -4.77 -30.27 -33.32
C SER A 1108 -3.25 -30.26 -33.53
N VAL A 1109 -2.49 -29.80 -32.53
CA VAL A 1109 -1.03 -29.97 -32.51
C VAL A 1109 -0.68 -31.31 -31.81
N GLN A 1110 0.11 -32.15 -32.46
CA GLN A 1110 0.60 -33.41 -31.89
C GLN A 1110 1.97 -33.25 -31.21
N ARG A 1111 2.25 -34.17 -30.27
CA ARG A 1111 3.49 -34.37 -29.49
C ARG A 1111 3.65 -33.35 -28.34
N GLY A 1112 4.16 -33.72 -27.16
CA GLY A 1112 4.61 -35.04 -26.67
C GLY A 1112 4.20 -35.27 -25.20
N ARG A 1113 4.48 -36.47 -24.65
CA ARG A 1113 4.17 -36.80 -23.25
C ARG A 1113 5.11 -36.10 -22.25
N SER A 1114 4.73 -34.94 -21.75
CA SER A 1114 5.06 -34.53 -20.37
C SER A 1114 4.00 -35.05 -19.39
N LYS A 1115 4.31 -35.09 -18.08
CA LYS A 1115 3.39 -35.60 -17.04
C LYS A 1115 2.45 -34.49 -16.53
N PHE A 1116 1.31 -34.93 -15.99
CA PHE A 1116 0.20 -34.16 -15.41
C PHE A 1116 0.56 -32.86 -14.67
N PHE A 1117 -0.08 -31.75 -15.08
CA PHE A 1117 -0.43 -30.57 -14.25
C PHE A 1117 -1.71 -29.91 -14.86
N PRO A 1118 -2.83 -29.74 -14.12
CA PRO A 1118 -4.14 -29.42 -14.71
C PRO A 1118 -4.58 -27.94 -14.58
N ARG A 1119 -4.39 -27.17 -15.66
CA ARG A 1119 -4.58 -25.70 -15.78
C ARG A 1119 -6.03 -25.21 -16.09
N ALA A 1120 -6.59 -24.24 -15.32
CA ALA A 1120 -6.60 -22.79 -15.68
C ALA A 1120 -7.88 -21.84 -15.69
N ALA A 1121 -8.84 -21.91 -14.75
CA ALA A 1121 -9.94 -20.95 -14.38
C ALA A 1121 -10.70 -20.02 -15.41
N PHE A 1122 -11.09 -18.79 -15.00
CA PHE A 1122 -12.10 -17.78 -15.51
C PHE A 1122 -13.60 -18.02 -15.12
N ASN A 1123 -14.59 -17.09 -15.17
CA ASN A 1123 -14.85 -15.86 -15.99
C ASN A 1123 -15.69 -14.71 -15.30
N LEU A 1124 -16.63 -14.01 -15.98
CA LEU A 1124 -17.27 -12.71 -15.61
C LEU A 1124 -18.69 -12.71 -14.95
N LEU A 1125 -18.85 -11.81 -13.97
CA LEU A 1125 -19.99 -10.94 -13.59
C LEU A 1125 -21.39 -11.06 -14.28
N ARG A 1126 -22.43 -11.19 -13.46
CA ARG A 1126 -23.75 -10.53 -13.66
C ARG A 1126 -24.36 -10.03 -12.33
N PHE A 1127 -25.37 -9.16 -12.44
CA PHE A 1127 -26.12 -8.59 -11.31
C PHE A 1127 -27.10 -9.59 -10.70
N ASP A 1128 -27.26 -9.55 -9.39
CA ASP A 1128 -28.59 -9.73 -8.79
C ASP A 1128 -28.78 -8.86 -7.52
N LYS A 1129 -30.03 -8.69 -7.07
CA LYS A 1129 -30.41 -7.85 -5.92
C LYS A 1129 -30.91 -8.70 -4.73
N VAL A 1130 -30.93 -8.06 -3.56
CA VAL A 1130 -31.66 -8.49 -2.34
C VAL A 1130 -31.04 -9.63 -1.51
N ARG A 1131 -30.00 -9.27 -0.74
CA ARG A 1131 -30.19 -9.03 0.71
C ARG A 1131 -29.05 -8.23 1.34
N LYS A 1132 -29.37 -7.15 2.05
CA LYS A 1132 -28.43 -6.48 2.96
C LYS A 1132 -28.31 -7.29 4.26
N LYS A 1133 -27.09 -7.43 4.78
CA LYS A 1133 -26.83 -7.53 6.22
C LYS A 1133 -25.38 -7.13 6.49
N ASP A 1134 -25.21 -6.03 7.20
CA ASP A 1134 -23.91 -5.39 7.40
C ASP A 1134 -23.16 -6.05 8.57
N ILE A 1135 -22.31 -7.05 8.30
CA ILE A 1135 -21.44 -7.69 9.30
C ILE A 1135 -20.03 -7.89 8.73
N CYS A 1136 -19.22 -6.83 8.75
CA CYS A 1136 -17.76 -6.93 8.58
C CYS A 1136 -16.95 -6.05 9.57
N GLY A 1137 -17.62 -5.29 10.44
CA GLY A 1137 -16.98 -4.55 11.54
C GLY A 1137 -16.99 -5.28 12.90
N GLU A 1138 -17.79 -6.34 13.06
CA GLU A 1138 -17.98 -7.01 14.36
C GLU A 1138 -17.08 -8.22 14.58
N ILE A 1139 -16.57 -8.87 13.51
CA ILE A 1139 -15.79 -10.11 13.62
C ILE A 1139 -14.49 -9.89 14.41
N LEU A 1140 -13.81 -8.76 14.20
CA LEU A 1140 -12.58 -8.41 14.91
C LEU A 1140 -12.83 -8.25 16.42
N VAL A 1141 -13.92 -7.58 16.81
CA VAL A 1141 -14.27 -7.32 18.22
C VAL A 1141 -14.83 -8.58 18.90
N VAL A 1142 -15.64 -9.38 18.21
CA VAL A 1142 -16.24 -10.60 18.77
C VAL A 1142 -15.21 -11.74 18.91
N LEU A 1143 -14.15 -11.76 18.09
CA LEU A 1143 -12.99 -12.64 18.31
C LEU A 1143 -12.14 -12.13 19.50
N MET A 1144 -11.78 -10.84 19.53
CA MET A 1144 -11.02 -10.27 20.65
C MET A 1144 -11.70 -10.51 22.01
N LEU A 1145 -12.99 -10.24 22.14
CA LEU A 1145 -13.73 -10.41 23.40
C LEU A 1145 -14.00 -11.88 23.79
N LYS A 1146 -13.72 -12.85 22.91
CA LYS A 1146 -13.74 -14.29 23.25
C LYS A 1146 -12.36 -14.89 23.54
N GLN A 1147 -11.28 -14.24 23.12
CA GLN A 1147 -9.91 -14.71 23.35
C GLN A 1147 -9.20 -13.97 24.50
N LEU A 1148 -9.61 -12.73 24.84
CA LEU A 1148 -9.10 -11.99 26.00
C LEU A 1148 -9.67 -12.53 27.33
N GLY A 1149 -9.21 -13.72 27.73
CA GLY A 1149 -9.65 -14.45 28.92
C GLY A 1149 -9.10 -13.90 30.26
N VAL A 1150 -9.37 -12.63 30.60
CA VAL A 1150 -8.87 -11.99 31.83
C VAL A 1150 -10.01 -11.54 32.75
N LEU A 1151 -10.45 -12.44 33.66
CA LEU A 1151 -10.98 -12.06 34.98
C LEU A 1151 -11.16 -13.30 35.90
N LYS A 1152 -10.16 -13.56 36.75
CA LYS A 1152 -10.26 -14.42 37.95
C LYS A 1152 -9.51 -13.72 39.09
N GLY A 1153 -10.21 -13.22 40.12
CA GLY A 1153 -9.50 -12.50 41.19
C GLY A 1153 -10.29 -11.89 42.36
N ALA A 1154 -11.62 -11.94 42.40
CA ALA A 1154 -12.37 -11.43 43.55
C ALA A 1154 -13.62 -12.27 43.85
N ILE A 1155 -13.80 -12.68 45.10
CA ILE A 1155 -14.95 -13.46 45.58
C ILE A 1155 -15.70 -12.66 46.64
N ILE A 1156 -16.88 -12.13 46.29
CA ILE A 1156 -17.96 -11.81 47.24
C ILE A 1156 -19.28 -12.31 46.61
N SER A 1157 -20.18 -12.82 47.45
CA SER A 1157 -21.39 -13.54 47.04
C SER A 1157 -22.61 -12.64 46.83
N LEU A 1158 -23.44 -12.99 45.83
CA LEU A 1158 -24.91 -13.05 45.88
C LEU A 1158 -25.43 -13.70 44.56
N PRO A 1159 -26.61 -14.37 44.55
CA PRO A 1159 -26.99 -15.27 43.45
C PRO A 1159 -27.84 -14.58 42.36
N LEU A 1160 -27.56 -14.91 41.09
CA LEU A 1160 -28.42 -14.58 39.95
C LEU A 1160 -29.31 -15.78 39.59
N HIS A 1161 -30.60 -15.67 39.89
CA HIS A 1161 -31.62 -16.59 39.37
C HIS A 1161 -31.94 -16.26 37.91
N LEU A 1162 -31.63 -17.17 36.99
CA LEU A 1162 -32.19 -17.14 35.63
C LEU A 1162 -33.49 -17.93 35.59
N THR A 1163 -34.61 -17.21 35.59
CA THR A 1163 -35.96 -17.74 35.33
C THR A 1163 -36.67 -16.86 34.32
N SER A 1164 -36.84 -17.36 33.09
CA SER A 1164 -37.65 -16.72 32.06
C SER A 1164 -39.14 -17.00 32.31
N VAL A 1165 -39.94 -15.97 32.55
CA VAL A 1165 -41.41 -16.08 32.58
C VAL A 1165 -42.02 -14.93 31.78
N TYR A 1166 -42.64 -15.25 30.64
CA TYR A 1166 -43.66 -14.39 30.04
C TYR A 1166 -45.00 -14.75 30.67
N GLY A 1167 -45.69 -13.77 31.25
CA GLY A 1167 -47.03 -13.89 31.83
C GLY A 1167 -47.78 -12.57 31.70
N VAL A 1168 -49.06 -12.63 31.32
CA VAL A 1168 -49.87 -11.46 30.91
C VAL A 1168 -51.21 -11.48 31.66
N GLN A 1169 -51.87 -10.31 31.73
CA GLN A 1169 -53.17 -9.96 32.34
C GLN A 1169 -53.03 -9.24 33.69
N HIS A 1170 -53.80 -8.19 34.01
CA HIS A 1170 -54.85 -7.44 33.27
C HIS A 1170 -54.79 -5.94 33.67
N SER A 1171 -55.48 -4.97 33.07
CA SER A 1171 -56.60 -4.93 32.10
C SER A 1171 -56.22 -3.99 30.90
N HIS A 1172 -57.05 -3.24 30.13
CA HIS A 1172 -58.51 -3.01 30.06
C HIS A 1172 -58.96 -2.62 28.62
N PHE A 1173 -60.03 -1.83 28.46
CA PHE A 1173 -60.63 -1.34 27.20
C PHE A 1173 -61.23 0.07 27.41
N PRO A 1174 -61.65 0.81 26.35
CA PRO A 1174 -61.61 0.52 24.91
C PRO A 1174 -60.68 1.52 24.16
N PHE A 1175 -60.73 1.89 22.86
CA PHE A 1175 -61.58 1.69 21.66
C PHE A 1175 -60.67 1.96 20.41
N SER A 1176 -60.96 1.65 19.13
CA SER A 1176 -62.07 0.94 18.48
C SER A 1176 -61.58 0.22 17.18
N ALA A 1177 -62.15 0.49 15.99
CA ALA A 1177 -61.86 -0.16 14.69
C ALA A 1177 -62.49 0.68 13.52
N PRO A 1178 -62.65 0.22 12.26
CA PRO A 1178 -62.05 -0.92 11.52
C PRO A 1178 -61.61 -0.60 10.05
N ARG A 1179 -60.91 -1.55 9.39
CA ARG A 1179 -61.14 -2.08 7.99
C ARG A 1179 -59.99 -3.06 7.63
N LEU A 1180 -60.09 -4.36 7.35
CA LEU A 1180 -61.05 -5.35 6.77
C LEU A 1180 -60.89 -5.66 5.26
N ARG A 1181 -61.00 -6.97 4.95
CA ARG A 1181 -60.95 -7.69 3.64
C ARG A 1181 -59.53 -8.01 3.15
N THR A 1182 -58.99 -9.24 3.16
CA THR A 1182 -59.49 -10.64 3.37
C THR A 1182 -60.05 -11.38 2.11
N ILE A 1183 -59.88 -12.73 2.09
CA ILE A 1183 -60.34 -13.75 1.11
C ILE A 1183 -59.36 -13.97 -0.07
N ALA A 1184 -58.71 -15.13 -0.34
CA ALA A 1184 -58.70 -16.54 0.11
C ALA A 1184 -59.56 -17.59 -0.65
N ALA A 1185 -58.92 -18.72 -1.04
CA ALA A 1185 -59.50 -20.01 -1.45
C ALA A 1185 -58.43 -21.13 -1.23
N THR A 1186 -58.62 -22.14 -0.38
CA THR A 1186 -59.35 -23.43 -0.59
C THR A 1186 -58.56 -24.42 -1.47
N LEU A 1187 -57.89 -25.49 -1.02
CA LEU A 1187 -57.89 -26.35 0.21
C LEU A 1187 -58.81 -27.59 0.18
N GLN A 1188 -58.19 -28.76 -0.01
CA GLN A 1188 -58.55 -30.16 0.33
C GLN A 1188 -57.22 -30.98 0.34
N ILE A 1189 -56.98 -32.18 0.91
CA ILE A 1189 -57.63 -33.15 1.83
C ILE A 1189 -56.49 -34.15 2.27
N SER A 1190 -56.41 -34.83 3.42
CA SER A 1190 -56.97 -34.66 4.79
C SER A 1190 -56.38 -35.69 5.78
N LEU A 1191 -56.44 -35.40 7.10
CA LEU A 1191 -56.51 -36.36 8.25
C LEU A 1191 -55.30 -37.26 8.65
N SER A 1192 -54.62 -36.88 9.77
CA SER A 1192 -54.78 -37.46 11.14
C SER A 1192 -54.57 -38.97 11.45
N PRO A 1193 -54.32 -39.40 12.73
CA PRO A 1193 -53.72 -38.72 13.92
C PRO A 1193 -52.88 -39.64 14.90
N ASP A 1194 -52.60 -39.08 16.10
CA ASP A 1194 -52.32 -39.66 17.45
C ASP A 1194 -50.95 -40.32 17.81
N LEU A 1195 -50.30 -40.17 18.99
CA LEU A 1195 -50.45 -39.53 20.34
C LEU A 1195 -50.63 -40.43 21.61
N THR A 1196 -50.14 -39.88 22.75
CA THR A 1196 -50.22 -40.34 24.17
C THR A 1196 -49.28 -41.50 24.55
N SER A 1197 -48.71 -41.66 25.76
CA SER A 1197 -48.78 -40.99 27.10
C SER A 1197 -47.37 -41.03 27.80
N ILE A 1198 -47.07 -40.87 29.11
CA ILE A 1198 -47.81 -40.87 30.40
C ILE A 1198 -47.04 -40.16 31.57
N TYR A 1199 -47.79 -39.46 32.45
CA TYR A 1199 -47.63 -39.00 33.86
C TYR A 1199 -46.32 -38.77 34.68
N ASP A 1200 -46.45 -37.76 35.56
CA ASP A 1200 -45.68 -37.29 36.75
C ASP A 1200 -45.18 -38.31 37.81
N ILE A 1201 -44.29 -37.86 38.73
CA ILE A 1201 -44.55 -37.76 40.21
C ILE A 1201 -43.45 -37.00 41.01
N GLN A 1202 -43.86 -36.46 42.17
CA GLN A 1202 -43.28 -35.38 42.99
C GLN A 1202 -42.07 -35.66 43.95
N TYR A 1203 -41.45 -34.54 44.39
CA TYR A 1203 -40.97 -34.17 45.76
C TYR A 1203 -39.61 -34.63 46.38
N SER A 1204 -38.84 -33.60 46.80
CA SER A 1204 -38.20 -33.37 48.14
C SER A 1204 -36.71 -33.71 48.49
N TYR A 1205 -35.96 -32.64 48.83
CA TYR A 1205 -34.98 -32.43 49.93
C TYR A 1205 -33.71 -33.32 50.16
N LEU A 1206 -32.51 -32.71 49.96
CA LEU A 1206 -31.26 -32.65 50.80
C LEU A 1206 -30.63 -33.94 51.46
N PRO A 1207 -29.34 -33.94 51.92
CA PRO A 1207 -28.16 -33.10 51.61
C PRO A 1207 -26.82 -33.89 51.34
N PHE A 1208 -25.74 -33.15 51.01
CA PHE A 1208 -24.28 -33.42 51.17
C PHE A 1208 -23.76 -34.80 51.66
N SER A 1209 -22.80 -35.41 50.92
CA SER A 1209 -21.34 -35.43 51.28
C SER A 1209 -20.48 -36.40 50.43
N THR A 1210 -19.15 -36.19 50.43
CA THR A 1210 -18.07 -36.96 49.76
C THR A 1210 -17.28 -37.82 50.81
N PRO A 1211 -16.20 -38.61 50.53
CA PRO A 1211 -15.41 -38.80 49.29
C PRO A 1211 -14.93 -40.27 48.97
N HIS A 1212 -14.05 -40.37 47.94
CA HIS A 1212 -12.90 -41.29 47.79
C HIS A 1212 -13.01 -42.78 47.32
N LEU A 1213 -12.52 -42.98 46.08
CA LEU A 1213 -11.38 -43.83 45.66
C LEU A 1213 -11.46 -45.39 45.62
N ARG A 1214 -11.34 -45.86 44.35
CA ARG A 1214 -10.51 -46.96 43.80
C ARG A 1214 -11.07 -48.40 43.65
N THR A 1215 -11.14 -48.80 42.37
CA THR A 1215 -10.88 -50.14 41.78
C THR A 1215 -11.84 -51.30 42.10
N ILE A 1216 -12.24 -52.19 41.17
CA ILE A 1216 -11.90 -52.40 39.74
C ILE A 1216 -13.08 -53.08 39.00
N ALA A 1217 -13.24 -52.80 37.70
CA ALA A 1217 -14.13 -53.48 36.72
C ALA A 1217 -15.67 -53.43 36.98
N ALA A 1218 -16.56 -53.48 35.98
CA ALA A 1218 -16.41 -53.59 34.53
C ALA A 1218 -17.49 -52.75 33.79
N ALA A 1219 -17.51 -52.84 32.45
CA ALA A 1219 -18.54 -52.30 31.54
C ALA A 1219 -18.65 -50.76 31.44
N THR A 1220 -17.79 -50.17 30.62
CA THR A 1220 -18.08 -48.91 29.93
C THR A 1220 -17.96 -49.16 28.43
N GLN A 1221 -19.03 -48.92 27.67
CA GLN A 1221 -19.08 -49.15 26.23
C GLN A 1221 -19.95 -48.07 25.58
N ILE A 1222 -19.62 -47.69 24.33
CA ILE A 1222 -20.36 -46.70 23.52
C ILE A 1222 -20.30 -45.23 24.04
N SER A 1223 -19.08 -44.66 24.05
CA SER A 1223 -18.90 -43.19 23.90
C SER A 1223 -17.52 -42.79 23.31
N LEU A 1224 -16.77 -43.73 22.74
CA LEU A 1224 -15.47 -43.52 22.07
C LEU A 1224 -15.45 -44.35 20.79
N SER A 1225 -15.84 -43.71 19.67
CA SER A 1225 -15.84 -44.33 18.32
C SER A 1225 -15.85 -43.31 17.17
N LEU A 1226 -15.40 -42.06 17.43
CA LEU A 1226 -15.32 -41.01 16.42
C LEU A 1226 -14.03 -40.17 16.56
N VAL A 1227 -13.60 -39.88 17.79
CA VAL A 1227 -12.33 -39.18 18.06
C VAL A 1227 -11.12 -40.08 17.72
N ASP A 1228 -11.14 -41.34 18.15
CA ASP A 1228 -10.07 -42.32 17.82
C ASP A 1228 -9.99 -42.65 16.31
N TRP A 1229 -11.08 -42.43 15.55
CA TRP A 1229 -11.07 -42.59 14.09
C TRP A 1229 -10.33 -41.44 13.39
N LEU A 1230 -10.36 -40.23 13.96
CA LEU A 1230 -9.64 -39.06 13.46
C LEU A 1230 -8.16 -39.08 13.84
N LEU A 1231 -7.81 -39.63 15.02
CA LEU A 1231 -6.44 -39.64 15.55
C LEU A 1231 -5.54 -40.77 15.00
N GLN A 1232 -6.05 -41.70 14.19
CA GLN A 1232 -5.26 -42.79 13.59
C GLN A 1232 -4.99 -42.63 12.08
N ARG A 1233 -5.08 -41.40 11.55
CA ARG A 1233 -4.68 -41.09 10.16
C ARG A 1233 -3.63 -39.98 10.01
N SER A 1234 -3.05 -39.52 11.11
CA SER A 1234 -1.97 -38.53 11.15
C SER A 1234 -0.56 -39.13 11.27
N SER A 1235 -0.38 -40.40 10.85
CA SER A 1235 0.91 -41.11 10.92
C SER A 1235 1.11 -42.14 9.79
N LEU A 1236 1.01 -41.69 8.54
CA LEU A 1236 1.60 -42.35 7.35
C LEU A 1236 1.84 -41.33 6.24
#